data_AF-A0A8H7FG08-F1
#
_entry.id   AF-A0A8H7FG08-F1
#
_cell.length_a   1.000
_cell.length_b   1.000
_cell.length_c   1.000
_cell.angle_alpha   90.00
_cell.angle_beta   90.00
_cell.angle_gamma   90.00
#
_symmetry.space_group_name_H-M   'P 1'
#
loop_
_entity.id
_entity.type
_entity.pdbx_description
1 polymer ?
#
loop_
_entity_poly.entity_id
_entity_poly.type
_entity_poly.pdbx_seq_one_letter_code
_entity_poly.pdbx_strand_id
1 'polypeptide(L)'
;MHAIDLSKASDADMRIFIQHEMRQIYRIRHEAEEPLRGWGDVEIEKLVGFAAGLFIWAATAMKLLFTADFPDRWLANLLRHDRPAFTLDELYKTALLSASKWESDETTVVYNKVLGLIIISQVPLTDDTLSTLLEFNDGGGTCQTALRRLGSVIQWSKGQPARTLHKSFPDFLTDPTHKLEPWFIDVHQHHHSLTVSCLRIMNNQLHFNIGNLATSHIPNADIPDLSDRVVIAVPQSLSYSCLFWGYHIRESLSEDSSILPLILTFFEEKFLFWLEVPSLMGEIPLVSQTMTDIKEYISNPGSKEYPFAQDGLAFSRRFGPAMAFSTPHIYISCMAFAPQASVIKKQYMSHMTKILTVKSGMDDTWPVLQQVFEGHTNRVIAVAFSPDGRRVASGSWDTTVRVWDSETGTLIAAPLEGHTKGVTSVAFSPDGQWIASGSADKSVCVWNTERGALIAGPFAGHTDTVKSVSFSPDGKRIASGSSDGSIRIWNPQTGALIAGPFEGHAGAVHTVVFSPDGRRIASGSGDESVRVCDSETGALVAGPFEGHTETVYSVAFSPDGTRIASGSADQSVRVWDADTGVLSAAPFEGQPDEINSVAFSPDGRRIASGSEDCSARVWDAESGALVAGPFQGHTDSIRSVAFSPDGQRIASGSDDNSVRIWRAESGVLSATPSEENTGLISSATISPDGRHIAAASGGSGRVWDVETGALTAGPFEGHTGYIWSVAFSPDGQRIASGSRDGSVRVWHTQTGALVAGPFEGHNQTVASVAFSLDGRRIASGSWDESIRVWDAETGALVVGPFKGHTRWVRSVAFSPDGRRIASGSWDASVRVWDAQTGAVIVGPFKGHTDYVTSVVFSPDGQCIASGSRDNSVRVWNVDTGVLVARPFDGHIDWVNSVSFSPNGQYIVSASDDRSIRVWDAQTGALIARPFGEHSAFVKSVAFSLDGHRLLSASGTTIRVDNFTQMIASPKPQGIPSTSSDRNSSYNDADDGFANDSRLEHGWMRNRDGALLFWVPPEHRAELYWPHRIAVMPTRSTRLDMEHFVHGEKWAQCYEERL
;
A
#
# COMPACT_ATOMS: atom_id res chain seq x y z
N MET A 1 29.73 -21.02 12.24
CA MET A 1 30.39 -22.33 12.39
C MET A 1 30.07 -23.14 11.16
N HIS A 2 31.07 -23.52 10.36
CA HIS A 2 30.87 -24.21 9.10
C HIS A 2 30.17 -25.56 9.32
N ALA A 3 29.07 -25.79 8.62
CA ALA A 3 28.41 -27.08 8.54
C ALA A 3 29.36 -28.07 7.86
N ILE A 4 29.86 -29.04 8.63
CA ILE A 4 30.57 -30.19 8.09
C ILE A 4 29.51 -31.06 7.41
N ASP A 5 29.69 -31.32 6.12
CA ASP A 5 28.84 -32.21 5.35
C ASP A 5 29.02 -33.65 5.89
N LEU A 6 28.08 -34.08 6.73
CA LEU A 6 28.06 -35.40 7.37
C LEU A 6 27.61 -36.53 6.42
N SER A 7 27.36 -36.23 5.13
CA SER A 7 26.79 -37.21 4.19
C SER A 7 27.78 -38.26 3.69
N LYS A 8 29.10 -37.99 3.76
CA LYS A 8 30.15 -38.93 3.38
C LYS A 8 31.30 -38.89 4.39
N ALA A 9 31.38 -39.92 5.23
CA ALA A 9 32.49 -40.13 6.15
C ALA A 9 33.45 -41.17 5.56
N SER A 10 34.74 -41.03 5.83
CA SER A 10 35.69 -42.09 5.47
C SER A 10 35.41 -43.34 6.31
N ASP A 11 35.71 -44.53 5.78
CA ASP A 11 35.56 -45.78 6.53
C ASP A 11 36.35 -45.76 7.85
N ALA A 12 37.47 -45.03 7.88
CA ALA A 12 38.27 -44.82 9.09
C ALA A 12 37.53 -43.98 10.16
N ASP A 13 36.86 -42.90 9.75
CA ASP A 13 36.10 -42.04 10.66
C ASP A 13 34.85 -42.77 11.20
N MET A 14 34.16 -43.52 10.34
CA MET A 14 33.03 -44.36 10.75
C MET A 14 33.46 -45.46 11.71
N ARG A 15 34.60 -46.11 11.45
CA ARG A 15 35.17 -47.11 12.36
C ARG A 15 35.45 -46.53 13.74
N ILE A 16 36.06 -45.35 13.82
CA ILE A 16 36.35 -44.66 15.08
C ILE A 16 35.05 -44.31 15.81
N PHE A 17 34.06 -43.78 15.09
CA PHE A 17 32.76 -43.43 15.65
C PHE A 17 32.01 -44.65 16.20
N ILE A 18 31.87 -45.72 15.41
CA ILE A 18 31.22 -46.96 15.84
C ILE A 18 31.95 -47.56 17.05
N GLN A 19 33.29 -47.62 17.03
CA GLN A 19 34.08 -48.08 18.17
C GLN A 19 33.89 -47.23 19.42
N HIS A 20 33.70 -45.92 19.28
CA HIS A 20 33.43 -45.03 20.39
C HIS A 20 32.03 -45.29 20.96
N GLU A 21 30.99 -45.26 20.13
CA GLU A 21 29.60 -45.44 20.54
C GLU A 21 29.38 -46.83 21.15
N MET A 22 29.85 -47.90 20.53
CA MET A 22 29.76 -49.27 21.07
C MET A 22 30.39 -49.37 22.47
N ARG A 23 31.52 -48.69 22.71
CA ARG A 23 32.13 -48.61 24.05
C ARG A 23 31.27 -47.85 25.04
N GLN A 24 30.65 -46.73 24.63
CA GLN A 24 29.75 -45.98 25.50
C GLN A 24 28.51 -46.79 25.86
N ILE A 25 27.89 -47.43 24.87
CA ILE A 25 26.71 -48.29 25.06
C ILE A 25 27.02 -49.40 26.06
N TYR A 26 28.15 -50.09 25.88
CA TYR A 26 28.60 -51.13 26.80
C TYR A 26 28.80 -50.60 28.22
N ARG A 27 29.51 -49.45 28.37
CA ARG A 27 29.79 -48.82 29.65
C ARG A 27 28.52 -48.39 30.40
N ILE A 28 27.51 -47.89 29.67
CA ILE A 28 26.25 -47.39 30.27
C ILE A 28 25.32 -48.55 30.66
N ARG A 29 25.29 -49.64 29.89
CA ARG A 29 24.35 -50.75 30.09
C ARG A 29 24.88 -51.89 30.95
N HIS A 30 26.19 -52.02 31.09
CA HIS A 30 26.83 -53.01 31.95
C HIS A 30 27.63 -52.29 33.04
N GLU A 31 26.97 -51.98 34.16
CA GLU A 31 27.65 -51.54 35.38
C GLU A 31 28.44 -52.72 35.98
N ALA A 32 29.70 -52.88 35.57
CA ALA A 32 30.82 -53.40 36.37
C ALA A 32 32.01 -53.75 35.47
N GLU A 33 33.20 -53.56 36.02
CA GLU A 33 34.51 -53.83 35.44
C GLU A 33 34.69 -55.30 35.00
N GLU A 34 34.48 -55.62 33.72
CA GLU A 34 35.06 -56.79 33.05
C GLU A 34 35.49 -56.45 31.60
N PRO A 35 36.54 -57.11 31.06
CA PRO A 35 37.16 -56.73 29.79
C PRO A 35 36.34 -57.19 28.56
N LEU A 36 36.16 -56.25 27.62
CA LEU A 36 35.69 -56.35 26.23
C LEU A 36 35.81 -57.76 25.58
N ARG A 37 34.80 -58.63 25.73
CA ARG A 37 34.71 -59.89 24.94
C ARG A 37 33.45 -60.03 24.08
N GLY A 38 32.60 -59.00 24.00
CA GLY A 38 31.35 -59.05 23.24
C GLY A 38 31.45 -58.62 21.78
N TRP A 39 32.07 -57.47 21.49
CA TRP A 39 32.02 -56.82 20.16
C TRP A 39 33.43 -56.51 19.67
N GLY A 40 33.95 -57.30 18.73
CA GLY A 40 35.32 -57.22 18.21
C GLY A 40 35.43 -56.42 16.92
N ASP A 41 36.66 -56.33 16.39
CA ASP A 41 36.94 -55.62 15.12
C ASP A 41 36.17 -56.20 13.92
N VAL A 42 35.78 -57.48 13.96
CA VAL A 42 35.04 -58.14 12.88
C VAL A 42 33.61 -57.60 12.78
N GLU A 43 32.93 -57.41 13.91
CA GLU A 43 31.59 -56.82 13.93
C GLU A 43 31.62 -55.35 13.46
N ILE A 44 32.63 -54.59 13.89
CA ILE A 44 32.82 -53.19 13.52
C ILE A 44 33.07 -53.06 12.00
N GLU A 45 33.94 -53.87 11.42
CA GLU A 45 34.21 -53.85 9.97
C GLU A 45 32.96 -54.18 9.14
N LYS A 46 32.13 -55.12 9.60
CA LYS A 46 30.84 -55.39 8.94
C LYS A 46 29.87 -54.23 9.03
N LEU A 47 29.78 -53.55 10.17
CA LEU A 47 28.94 -52.36 10.35
C LEU A 47 29.41 -51.19 9.47
N VAL A 48 30.73 -50.99 9.36
CA VAL A 48 31.32 -50.01 8.43
C VAL A 48 30.98 -50.38 6.98
N GLY A 49 31.08 -51.67 6.62
CA GLY A 49 30.69 -52.17 5.30
C GLY A 49 29.21 -51.96 4.97
N PHE A 50 28.31 -52.17 5.93
CA PHE A 50 26.87 -51.90 5.75
C PHE A 50 26.54 -50.41 5.70
N ALA A 51 27.29 -49.56 6.41
CA ALA A 51 27.14 -48.12 6.33
C ALA A 51 27.50 -47.58 4.94
N ALA A 52 28.43 -48.23 4.22
CA ALA A 52 28.81 -47.91 2.83
C ALA A 52 29.07 -46.41 2.59
N GLY A 53 29.75 -45.74 3.53
CA GLY A 53 30.07 -44.31 3.50
C GLY A 53 29.00 -43.38 4.08
N LEU A 54 27.81 -43.90 4.44
CA LEU A 54 26.71 -43.13 5.02
C LEU A 54 26.84 -43.07 6.55
N PHE A 55 27.39 -41.97 7.06
CA PHE A 55 27.52 -41.74 8.50
C PHE A 55 26.18 -41.85 9.25
N ILE A 56 25.10 -41.42 8.60
CA ILE A 56 23.74 -41.56 9.14
C ILE A 56 23.35 -43.00 9.44
N TRP A 57 23.73 -43.93 8.57
CA TRP A 57 23.43 -45.34 8.76
C TRP A 57 24.12 -45.82 10.05
N ALA A 58 25.41 -45.48 10.21
CA ALA A 58 26.18 -45.83 11.39
C ALA A 58 25.56 -45.23 12.67
N ALA A 59 25.21 -43.95 12.66
CA ALA A 59 24.58 -43.28 13.82
C ALA A 59 23.22 -43.88 14.21
N THR A 60 22.39 -44.20 13.22
CA THR A 60 21.06 -44.80 13.46
C THR A 60 21.20 -46.24 13.97
N ALA A 61 22.12 -47.03 13.41
CA ALA A 61 22.42 -48.38 13.86
C ALA A 61 22.95 -48.41 15.31
N MET A 62 23.84 -47.48 15.68
CA MET A 62 24.34 -47.37 17.05
C MET A 62 23.24 -47.00 18.05
N LYS A 63 22.34 -46.07 17.68
CA LYS A 63 21.17 -45.76 18.51
C LYS A 63 20.24 -46.95 18.69
N LEU A 64 19.98 -47.71 17.63
CA LEU A 64 19.16 -48.93 17.71
C LEU A 64 19.79 -49.97 18.64
N LEU A 65 21.10 -50.16 18.54
CA LEU A 65 21.86 -51.03 19.43
C LEU A 65 21.75 -50.55 20.89
N PHE A 66 21.81 -49.24 21.12
CA PHE A 66 21.63 -48.64 22.44
C PHE A 66 20.21 -48.80 22.98
N THR A 67 19.18 -48.88 22.14
CA THR A 67 17.78 -49.01 22.59
C THR A 67 17.29 -50.45 22.66
N ALA A 68 17.95 -51.40 21.99
CA ALA A 68 17.52 -52.80 21.92
C ALA A 68 17.44 -53.47 23.30
N ASP A 69 16.43 -54.31 23.55
CA ASP A 69 16.29 -55.02 24.84
C ASP A 69 17.42 -56.04 25.08
N PHE A 70 17.94 -56.65 24.00
CA PHE A 70 19.06 -57.60 24.01
C PHE A 70 20.10 -57.20 22.94
N PRO A 71 21.02 -56.28 23.24
CA PRO A 71 21.97 -55.73 22.27
C PRO A 71 22.78 -56.78 21.51
N ASP A 72 23.29 -57.80 22.21
CA ASP A 72 24.08 -58.87 21.60
C ASP A 72 23.26 -59.69 20.59
N ARG A 73 22.01 -60.00 20.94
CA ARG A 73 21.10 -60.74 20.06
C ARG A 73 20.66 -59.90 18.87
N TRP A 74 20.44 -58.61 19.08
CA TRP A 74 20.10 -57.67 18.01
C TRP A 74 21.27 -57.53 17.02
N LEU A 75 22.49 -57.31 17.53
CA LEU A 75 23.69 -57.19 16.72
C LEU A 75 23.99 -58.49 15.97
N ALA A 76 23.86 -59.65 16.61
CA ALA A 76 24.02 -60.95 15.96
C ALA A 76 22.98 -61.19 14.85
N ASN A 77 21.74 -60.72 15.03
CA ASN A 77 20.70 -60.79 14.00
C ASN A 77 20.98 -59.86 12.82
N LEU A 78 21.46 -58.64 13.08
CA LEU A 78 21.86 -57.69 12.04
C LEU A 78 23.03 -58.22 11.21
N LEU A 79 24.03 -58.80 11.88
CA LEU A 79 25.30 -59.25 11.28
C LEU A 79 25.30 -60.70 10.75
N ARG A 80 24.11 -61.31 10.57
CA ARG A 80 23.96 -62.68 10.05
C ARG A 80 24.77 -62.91 8.78
N HIS A 81 25.47 -64.04 8.72
CA HIS A 81 26.55 -64.32 7.76
C HIS A 81 26.15 -64.38 6.27
N ASP A 82 24.87 -64.37 5.91
CA ASP A 82 24.39 -64.50 4.52
C ASP A 82 23.85 -63.20 3.89
N ARG A 83 23.96 -62.04 4.56
CA ARG A 83 23.46 -60.76 3.99
C ARG A 83 24.56 -59.99 3.25
N PRO A 84 24.41 -59.70 1.94
CA PRO A 84 25.42 -59.00 1.16
C PRO A 84 25.42 -57.47 1.34
N ALA A 85 24.28 -56.86 1.70
CA ALA A 85 24.14 -55.44 2.01
C ALA A 85 22.94 -55.22 2.94
N PHE A 86 22.91 -54.10 3.65
CA PHE A 86 21.79 -53.69 4.50
C PHE A 86 21.55 -52.19 4.33
N THR A 87 20.51 -51.83 3.57
CA THR A 87 20.27 -50.45 3.15
C THR A 87 19.78 -49.57 4.31
N LEU A 88 19.78 -48.25 4.10
CA LEU A 88 19.21 -47.30 5.06
C LEU A 88 17.70 -47.54 5.27
N ASP A 89 16.97 -47.90 4.21
CA ASP A 89 15.54 -48.23 4.26
C ASP A 89 15.28 -49.50 5.09
N GLU A 90 16.12 -50.53 4.94
CA GLU A 90 16.05 -51.73 5.77
C GLU A 90 16.35 -51.43 7.25
N LEU A 91 17.23 -50.46 7.52
CA LEU A 91 17.53 -49.98 8.87
C LEU A 91 16.34 -49.22 9.47
N TYR A 92 15.69 -48.35 8.70
CA TYR A 92 14.46 -47.66 9.13
C TYR A 92 13.31 -48.64 9.37
N LYS A 93 13.12 -49.60 8.48
CA LYS A 93 12.13 -50.67 8.67
C LYS A 93 12.40 -51.46 9.95
N THR A 94 13.67 -51.78 10.22
CA THR A 94 14.08 -52.46 11.46
C THR A 94 13.85 -51.59 12.69
N ALA A 95 14.09 -50.28 12.60
CA ALA A 95 13.80 -49.33 13.67
C ALA A 95 12.31 -49.31 14.02
N LEU A 96 11.45 -49.20 13.01
CA LEU A 96 9.99 -49.19 13.19
C LEU A 96 9.51 -50.51 13.79
N LEU A 97 9.92 -51.66 13.24
CA LEU A 97 9.56 -52.98 13.76
C LEU A 97 10.09 -53.26 15.18
N SER A 98 11.13 -52.55 15.61
CA SER A 98 11.61 -52.62 16.99
C SER A 98 10.76 -51.79 17.97
N ALA A 99 10.07 -50.76 17.47
CA ALA A 99 9.24 -49.87 18.28
C ALA A 99 7.84 -50.46 18.54
N SER A 100 7.26 -51.15 17.55
CA SER A 100 5.94 -51.82 17.66
C SER A 100 5.89 -53.07 16.76
N LYS A 101 4.89 -53.92 16.97
CA LYS A 101 4.59 -55.04 16.07
C LYS A 101 3.94 -54.59 14.76
N TRP A 102 3.40 -53.36 14.71
CA TRP A 102 2.71 -52.78 13.55
C TRP A 102 1.58 -53.67 12.99
N GLU A 103 0.88 -54.38 13.89
CA GLU A 103 -0.36 -55.09 13.56
C GLU A 103 -1.51 -54.07 13.46
N SER A 104 -2.65 -54.42 12.86
CA SER A 104 -3.82 -53.51 12.74
C SER A 104 -4.50 -53.28 14.11
N ASP A 105 -3.77 -52.71 15.06
CA ASP A 105 -4.15 -52.45 16.43
C ASP A 105 -4.10 -50.95 16.76
N GLU A 106 -4.61 -50.58 17.94
CA GLU A 106 -4.67 -49.18 18.39
C GLU A 106 -3.27 -48.54 18.51
N THR A 107 -2.24 -49.32 18.87
CA THR A 107 -0.88 -48.78 19.02
C THR A 107 -0.27 -48.33 17.71
N THR A 108 -0.55 -49.06 16.63
CA THR A 108 -0.11 -48.72 15.28
C THR A 108 -0.75 -47.43 14.79
N VAL A 109 -2.05 -47.25 15.03
CA VAL A 109 -2.75 -46.01 14.70
C VAL A 109 -2.16 -44.82 15.46
N VAL A 110 -1.85 -44.98 16.75
CA VAL A 110 -1.19 -43.92 17.54
C VAL A 110 0.17 -43.56 16.96
N TYR A 111 1.01 -44.54 16.66
CA TYR A 111 2.38 -44.29 16.18
C TYR A 111 2.37 -43.64 14.80
N ASN A 112 1.47 -44.10 13.93
CA ASN A 112 1.25 -43.52 12.61
C ASN A 112 0.83 -42.04 12.73
N LYS A 113 -0.16 -41.72 13.58
CA LYS A 113 -0.60 -40.34 13.82
C LYS A 113 0.50 -39.44 14.38
N VAL A 114 1.29 -39.91 15.35
CA VAL A 114 2.40 -39.15 15.95
C VAL A 114 3.48 -38.87 14.91
N LEU A 115 3.89 -39.88 14.13
CA LEU A 115 4.88 -39.72 13.07
C LEU A 115 4.38 -38.77 11.98
N GLY A 116 3.14 -38.96 11.55
CA GLY A 116 2.51 -38.11 10.54
C GLY A 116 2.53 -36.65 10.94
N LEU A 117 2.13 -36.35 12.18
CA LEU A 117 2.10 -34.98 12.69
C LEU A 117 3.50 -34.34 12.75
N ILE A 118 4.53 -35.08 13.18
CA ILE A 118 5.92 -34.58 13.21
C ILE A 118 6.43 -34.26 11.80
N ILE A 119 6.01 -35.03 10.80
CA ILE A 119 6.46 -34.87 9.41
C ILE A 119 5.79 -33.67 8.74
N ILE A 120 4.47 -33.52 8.91
CA ILE A 120 3.72 -32.47 8.20
C ILE A 120 3.72 -31.13 8.92
N SER A 121 4.12 -31.09 10.20
CA SER A 121 4.14 -29.85 10.99
C SER A 121 5.13 -28.83 10.43
N GLN A 122 4.69 -27.57 10.31
CA GLN A 122 5.55 -26.48 9.80
C GLN A 122 6.60 -26.03 10.84
N VAL A 123 6.32 -26.25 12.11
CA VAL A 123 7.22 -25.96 13.22
C VAL A 123 7.32 -27.18 14.15
N PRO A 124 8.50 -27.46 14.72
CA PRO A 124 8.64 -28.55 15.69
C PRO A 124 7.73 -28.36 16.90
N LEU A 125 6.97 -29.41 17.24
CA LEU A 125 5.94 -29.38 18.29
C LEU A 125 6.38 -30.12 19.55
N THR A 126 5.99 -29.60 20.71
CA THR A 126 6.18 -30.27 22.01
C THR A 126 5.26 -31.48 22.15
N ASP A 127 5.60 -32.40 23.05
CA ASP A 127 4.76 -33.59 23.33
C ASP A 127 3.35 -33.22 23.81
N ASP A 128 3.22 -32.15 24.59
CA ASP A 128 1.92 -31.63 25.04
C ASP A 128 1.07 -31.10 23.86
N THR A 129 1.71 -30.37 22.95
CA THR A 129 1.04 -29.84 21.74
C THR A 129 0.64 -30.96 20.78
N LEU A 130 1.53 -31.95 20.57
CA LEU A 130 1.23 -33.14 19.77
C LEU A 130 0.04 -33.91 20.36
N SER A 131 0.02 -34.10 21.70
CA SER A 131 -1.09 -34.77 22.38
C SER A 131 -2.41 -34.03 22.20
N THR A 132 -2.38 -32.70 22.28
CA THR A 132 -3.57 -31.85 22.13
C THR A 132 -4.11 -31.88 20.70
N LEU A 133 -3.23 -31.72 19.69
CA LEU A 133 -3.61 -31.76 18.28
C LEU A 133 -4.12 -33.14 17.84
N LEU A 134 -3.61 -34.22 18.43
CA LEU A 134 -4.07 -35.59 18.16
C LEU A 134 -5.30 -36.00 18.98
N GLU A 135 -5.83 -35.12 19.84
CA GLU A 135 -6.98 -35.35 20.70
C GLU A 135 -6.80 -36.55 21.67
N PHE A 136 -5.58 -36.76 22.18
CA PHE A 136 -5.31 -37.79 23.18
C PHE A 136 -5.72 -37.29 24.58
N ASN A 137 -6.73 -37.94 25.16
CA ASN A 137 -7.35 -37.53 26.45
C ASN A 137 -6.64 -38.07 27.70
N ASP A 138 -5.33 -38.34 27.65
CA ASP A 138 -4.59 -39.04 28.71
C ASP A 138 -3.42 -38.25 29.32
N GLY A 139 -3.42 -36.92 29.15
CA GLY A 139 -2.37 -36.05 29.69
C GLY A 139 -0.99 -36.27 29.05
N GLY A 140 -0.96 -36.74 27.80
CA GLY A 140 0.26 -36.93 27.01
C GLY A 140 0.95 -38.27 27.20
N GLY A 141 0.41 -39.17 28.03
CA GLY A 141 1.03 -40.47 28.33
C GLY A 141 1.25 -41.33 27.08
N THR A 142 0.25 -41.38 26.20
CA THR A 142 0.27 -42.14 24.94
C THR A 142 1.26 -41.55 23.96
N CYS A 143 1.27 -40.22 23.78
CA CYS A 143 2.23 -39.52 22.90
C CYS A 143 3.68 -39.70 23.39
N GLN A 144 3.93 -39.48 24.68
CA GLN A 144 5.26 -39.67 25.29
C GLN A 144 5.74 -41.12 25.19
N THR A 145 4.83 -42.08 25.23
CA THR A 145 5.18 -43.50 25.04
C THR A 145 5.59 -43.77 23.60
N ALA A 146 4.85 -43.26 22.62
CA ALA A 146 5.20 -43.37 21.20
C ALA A 146 6.56 -42.71 20.89
N LEU A 147 6.75 -41.46 21.32
CA LEU A 147 8.01 -40.71 21.12
C LEU A 147 9.22 -41.42 21.72
N ARG A 148 9.06 -42.01 22.92
CA ARG A 148 10.13 -42.77 23.58
C ARG A 148 10.47 -44.05 22.85
N ARG A 149 9.46 -44.79 22.36
CA ARG A 149 9.66 -46.03 21.60
C ARG A 149 10.26 -45.79 20.22
N LEU A 150 10.00 -44.62 19.63
CA LEU A 150 10.55 -44.18 18.35
C LEU A 150 11.87 -43.39 18.50
N GLY A 151 12.47 -43.35 19.69
CA GLY A 151 13.66 -42.54 20.01
C GLY A 151 14.94 -42.88 19.21
N SER A 152 14.95 -44.00 18.48
CA SER A 152 16.02 -44.37 17.56
C SER A 152 16.01 -43.56 16.26
N VAL A 153 14.85 -43.01 15.87
CA VAL A 153 14.63 -42.22 14.65
C VAL A 153 14.10 -40.81 14.92
N ILE A 154 13.54 -40.58 16.11
CA ILE A 154 13.05 -39.28 16.59
C ILE A 154 13.94 -38.77 17.73
N GLN A 155 14.33 -37.50 17.66
CA GLN A 155 14.90 -36.77 18.78
C GLN A 155 13.78 -36.14 19.61
N TRP A 156 13.70 -36.52 20.87
CA TRP A 156 12.72 -35.95 21.79
C TRP A 156 13.20 -36.03 23.25
N SER A 157 12.80 -35.05 24.05
CA SER A 157 12.83 -35.08 25.51
C SER A 157 11.61 -34.33 26.05
N LYS A 158 11.15 -34.64 27.26
CA LYS A 158 9.90 -34.09 27.81
C LYS A 158 9.90 -32.56 27.80
N GLY A 159 8.87 -31.95 27.23
CA GLY A 159 8.73 -30.49 27.09
C GLY A 159 9.60 -29.86 26.00
N GLN A 160 10.38 -30.65 25.26
CA GLN A 160 11.16 -30.18 24.11
C GLN A 160 10.48 -30.60 22.80
N PRO A 161 10.64 -29.81 21.72
CA PRO A 161 10.06 -30.15 20.43
C PRO A 161 10.59 -31.47 19.87
N ALA A 162 9.69 -32.33 19.39
CA ALA A 162 10.04 -33.57 18.71
C ALA A 162 10.52 -33.27 17.28
N ARG A 163 11.61 -33.91 16.85
CA ARG A 163 12.18 -33.77 15.51
C ARG A 163 12.65 -35.10 14.97
N THR A 164 12.57 -35.31 13.66
CA THR A 164 13.26 -36.44 13.04
C THR A 164 14.77 -36.25 13.13
N LEU A 165 15.52 -37.34 13.33
CA LEU A 165 16.98 -37.28 13.42
C LEU A 165 17.64 -36.95 12.08
N HIS A 166 16.93 -37.21 10.97
CA HIS A 166 17.41 -36.89 9.64
C HIS A 166 16.29 -36.70 8.63
N LYS A 167 16.58 -35.94 7.58
CA LYS A 167 15.65 -35.57 6.51
C LYS A 167 15.18 -36.76 5.65
N SER A 168 16.02 -37.79 5.46
CA SER A 168 15.66 -38.98 4.66
C SER A 168 14.64 -39.91 5.33
N PHE A 169 14.39 -39.78 6.64
CA PHE A 169 13.42 -40.62 7.33
C PHE A 169 11.96 -40.24 7.01
N PRO A 170 11.58 -38.94 7.02
CA PRO A 170 10.34 -38.48 6.40
C PRO A 170 10.16 -38.98 4.97
N ASP A 171 11.18 -38.83 4.12
CA ASP A 171 11.13 -39.25 2.71
C ASP A 171 10.74 -40.74 2.59
N PHE A 172 11.38 -41.61 3.38
CA PHE A 172 11.07 -43.04 3.48
C PHE A 172 9.62 -43.33 3.91
N LEU A 173 9.09 -42.60 4.90
CA LEU A 173 7.74 -42.83 5.42
C LEU A 173 6.63 -42.35 4.45
N THR A 174 6.96 -41.41 3.56
CA THR A 174 6.03 -40.85 2.57
C THR A 174 6.18 -41.45 1.17
N ASP A 175 7.16 -42.33 0.95
CA ASP A 175 7.38 -42.94 -0.37
C ASP A 175 6.18 -43.83 -0.78
N PRO A 176 5.53 -43.55 -1.93
CA PRO A 176 4.44 -44.37 -2.44
C PRO A 176 4.75 -45.86 -2.60
N THR A 177 6.03 -46.26 -2.74
CA THR A 177 6.40 -47.69 -2.81
C THR A 177 6.10 -48.43 -1.51
N HIS A 178 6.01 -47.72 -0.39
CA HIS A 178 5.70 -48.27 0.93
C HIS A 178 4.21 -48.21 1.29
N LYS A 179 3.31 -47.82 0.37
CA LYS A 179 1.88 -47.62 0.65
C LYS A 179 1.14 -48.82 1.29
N LEU A 180 1.63 -50.04 1.08
CA LEU A 180 1.07 -51.26 1.68
C LEU A 180 1.58 -51.56 3.09
N GLU A 181 2.60 -50.83 3.55
CA GLU A 181 3.20 -51.00 4.87
C GLU A 181 2.42 -50.18 5.92
N PRO A 182 2.27 -50.68 7.15
CA PRO A 182 1.43 -50.07 8.19
C PRO A 182 1.96 -48.74 8.76
N TRP A 183 3.26 -48.44 8.57
CA TRP A 183 3.88 -47.17 8.95
C TRP A 183 3.89 -46.13 7.85
N PHE A 184 3.33 -46.44 6.67
CA PHE A 184 3.21 -45.47 5.60
C PHE A 184 2.35 -44.29 6.05
N ILE A 185 2.80 -43.09 5.71
CA ILE A 185 2.14 -41.84 6.08
C ILE A 185 1.50 -41.27 4.84
N ASP A 186 0.17 -41.38 4.79
CA ASP A 186 -0.63 -40.62 3.83
C ASP A 186 -0.65 -39.16 4.26
N VAL A 187 0.18 -38.34 3.60
CA VAL A 187 0.36 -36.91 3.90
C VAL A 187 -0.96 -36.15 3.81
N HIS A 188 -1.79 -36.45 2.80
CA HIS A 188 -3.07 -35.77 2.59
C HIS A 188 -4.07 -36.10 3.69
N GLN A 189 -4.15 -37.37 4.09
CA GLN A 189 -5.03 -37.78 5.20
C GLN A 189 -4.62 -37.12 6.52
N HIS A 190 -3.32 -36.99 6.78
CA HIS A 190 -2.82 -36.32 7.99
C HIS A 190 -3.07 -34.82 7.97
N HIS A 191 -2.91 -34.15 6.82
CA HIS A 191 -3.30 -32.74 6.66
C HIS A 191 -4.79 -32.55 6.92
N HIS A 192 -5.65 -33.41 6.34
CA HIS A 192 -7.09 -33.39 6.61
C HIS A 192 -7.40 -33.52 8.11
N SER A 193 -6.84 -34.53 8.79
CA SER A 193 -7.05 -34.73 10.23
C SER A 193 -6.59 -33.52 11.03
N LEU A 194 -5.48 -32.89 10.65
CA LEU A 194 -4.92 -31.76 11.36
C LEU A 194 -5.75 -30.49 11.16
N THR A 195 -6.31 -30.27 9.97
CA THR A 195 -7.27 -29.19 9.71
C THR A 195 -8.49 -29.31 10.63
N VAL A 196 -9.07 -30.51 10.74
CA VAL A 196 -10.19 -30.79 11.66
C VAL A 196 -9.82 -30.45 13.11
N SER A 197 -8.67 -30.92 13.59
CA SER A 197 -8.22 -30.68 14.96
C SER A 197 -7.93 -29.20 15.22
N CYS A 198 -7.29 -28.49 14.29
CA CYS A 198 -7.02 -27.06 14.41
C CYS A 198 -8.32 -26.26 14.51
N LEU A 199 -9.30 -26.54 13.65
CA LEU A 199 -10.61 -25.89 13.68
C LEU A 199 -11.35 -26.16 14.99
N ARG A 200 -11.30 -27.38 15.52
CA ARG A 200 -11.91 -27.72 16.82
C ARG A 200 -11.24 -26.98 17.97
N ILE A 201 -9.91 -26.91 17.99
CA ILE A 201 -9.16 -26.15 19.01
C ILE A 201 -9.56 -24.68 18.96
N MET A 202 -9.56 -24.07 17.76
CA MET A 202 -9.96 -22.68 17.59
C MET A 202 -11.41 -22.43 18.02
N ASN A 203 -12.35 -23.30 17.59
CA ASN A 203 -13.76 -23.20 17.96
C ASN A 203 -14.02 -23.34 19.47
N ASN A 204 -13.14 -24.03 20.19
CA ASN A 204 -13.29 -24.21 21.64
C ASN A 204 -12.54 -23.17 22.48
N GLN A 205 -11.37 -22.70 22.03
CA GLN A 205 -10.45 -21.90 22.86
C GLN A 205 -10.43 -20.41 22.52
N LEU A 206 -10.82 -20.02 21.30
CA LEU A 206 -10.89 -18.61 20.94
C LEU A 206 -12.05 -17.92 21.65
N HIS A 207 -11.75 -16.76 22.22
CA HIS A 207 -12.68 -15.91 22.95
C HIS A 207 -12.26 -14.44 22.81
N PHE A 208 -13.19 -13.54 23.06
CA PHE A 208 -12.98 -12.10 22.97
C PHE A 208 -11.91 -11.61 23.94
N ASN A 209 -11.03 -10.72 23.46
CA ASN A 209 -9.95 -10.11 24.24
C ASN A 209 -8.99 -11.15 24.84
N ILE A 210 -8.52 -12.09 24.02
CA ILE A 210 -7.63 -13.18 24.44
C ILE A 210 -6.32 -12.65 25.04
N GLY A 211 -5.83 -11.50 24.55
CA GLY A 211 -4.63 -10.83 25.07
C GLY A 211 -4.83 -10.08 26.39
N ASN A 212 -6.04 -10.04 26.94
CA ASN A 212 -6.42 -9.26 28.13
C ASN A 212 -5.92 -7.81 28.06
N LEU A 213 -6.24 -7.13 26.96
CA LEU A 213 -5.82 -5.76 26.69
C LEU A 213 -6.70 -4.78 27.48
N ALA A 214 -6.05 -3.94 28.30
CA ALA A 214 -6.75 -3.04 29.21
C ALA A 214 -7.37 -1.82 28.52
N THR A 215 -6.77 -1.34 27.42
CA THR A 215 -7.19 -0.10 26.75
C THR A 215 -7.02 -0.19 25.24
N SER A 216 -7.88 0.48 24.47
CA SER A 216 -7.70 0.65 23.02
C SER A 216 -6.75 1.81 22.67
N HIS A 217 -6.39 2.67 23.62
CA HIS A 217 -5.63 3.89 23.34
C HIS A 217 -4.18 3.68 22.91
N ILE A 218 -3.64 2.48 23.13
CA ILE A 218 -2.22 2.17 22.99
C ILE A 218 -2.02 1.18 21.82
N PRO A 219 -1.07 1.42 20.90
CA PRO A 219 -0.70 0.46 19.86
C PRO A 219 -0.15 -0.84 20.45
N ASN A 220 -0.29 -1.96 19.75
CA ASN A 220 0.22 -3.27 20.20
C ASN A 220 1.72 -3.22 20.56
N ALA A 221 2.53 -2.54 19.75
CA ALA A 221 3.97 -2.42 19.95
C ALA A 221 4.37 -1.67 21.23
N ASP A 222 3.48 -0.82 21.76
CA ASP A 222 3.74 0.02 22.93
C ASP A 222 3.17 -0.60 24.22
N ILE A 223 2.50 -1.75 24.14
CA ILE A 223 1.99 -2.45 25.31
C ILE A 223 3.15 -3.15 26.02
N PRO A 224 3.49 -2.75 27.26
CA PRO A 224 4.54 -3.43 28.01
C PRO A 224 4.08 -4.85 28.30
N ASP A 225 5.01 -5.82 28.39
CA ASP A 225 4.76 -7.24 28.71
C ASP A 225 3.88 -8.04 27.72
N LEU A 226 3.50 -7.46 26.57
CA LEU A 226 2.58 -8.10 25.61
C LEU A 226 3.04 -9.51 25.20
N SER A 227 4.32 -9.68 24.89
CA SER A 227 4.88 -10.98 24.49
C SER A 227 4.70 -12.05 25.57
N ASP A 228 4.86 -11.70 26.86
CA ASP A 228 4.67 -12.63 27.96
C ASP A 228 3.19 -12.98 28.15
N ARG A 229 2.29 -12.00 28.00
CA ARG A 229 0.83 -12.24 28.03
C ARG A 229 0.38 -13.16 26.92
N VAL A 230 0.88 -12.97 25.69
CA VAL A 230 0.53 -13.80 24.54
C VAL A 230 0.98 -15.25 24.77
N VAL A 231 2.18 -15.48 25.31
CA VAL A 231 2.65 -16.85 25.63
C VAL A 231 1.77 -17.54 26.67
N ILE A 232 1.23 -16.79 27.64
CA ILE A 232 0.35 -17.34 28.69
C ILE A 232 -1.06 -17.58 28.16
N ALA A 233 -1.61 -16.63 27.39
CA ALA A 233 -2.99 -16.66 26.93
C ALA A 233 -3.20 -17.53 25.69
N VAL A 234 -2.17 -17.73 24.87
CA VAL A 234 -2.23 -18.48 23.61
C VAL A 234 -1.26 -19.67 23.69
N PRO A 235 -1.71 -20.85 24.15
CA PRO A 235 -0.89 -22.05 24.18
C PRO A 235 -0.33 -22.42 22.80
N GLN A 236 0.78 -23.18 22.77
CA GLN A 236 1.42 -23.56 21.50
C GLN A 236 0.45 -24.29 20.55
N SER A 237 -0.47 -25.11 21.06
CA SER A 237 -1.51 -25.78 20.26
C SER A 237 -2.48 -24.80 19.60
N LEU A 238 -2.91 -23.75 20.31
CA LEU A 238 -3.77 -22.71 19.77
C LEU A 238 -3.04 -21.83 18.77
N SER A 239 -1.83 -21.35 19.10
CA SER A 239 -1.01 -20.56 18.17
C SER A 239 -0.74 -21.32 16.86
N TYR A 240 -0.38 -22.61 16.96
CA TYR A 240 -0.18 -23.47 15.79
C TYR A 240 -1.45 -23.57 14.95
N SER A 241 -2.60 -23.81 15.61
CA SER A 241 -3.90 -23.91 14.94
C SER A 241 -4.27 -22.61 14.24
N CYS A 242 -4.06 -21.45 14.86
CA CYS A 242 -4.37 -20.14 14.28
C CYS A 242 -3.49 -19.79 13.09
N LEU A 243 -2.23 -20.23 13.06
CA LEU A 243 -1.27 -19.89 12.02
C LEU A 243 -1.28 -20.90 10.84
N PHE A 244 -1.41 -22.20 11.09
CA PHE A 244 -1.12 -23.21 10.06
C PHE A 244 -2.33 -23.98 9.53
N TRP A 245 -3.54 -23.74 10.03
CA TRP A 245 -4.72 -24.45 9.52
C TRP A 245 -5.01 -24.13 8.04
N GLY A 246 -4.75 -22.91 7.57
CA GLY A 246 -4.83 -22.51 6.16
C GLY A 246 -3.86 -23.29 5.26
N TYR A 247 -2.65 -23.54 5.75
CA TYR A 247 -1.69 -24.39 5.06
C TYR A 247 -2.19 -25.83 4.96
N HIS A 248 -2.70 -26.40 6.04
CA HIS A 248 -3.19 -27.79 6.04
C HIS A 248 -4.45 -28.01 5.21
N ILE A 249 -5.35 -27.02 5.11
CA ILE A 249 -6.53 -27.14 4.26
C ILE A 249 -6.13 -27.16 2.78
N ARG A 250 -5.17 -26.33 2.37
CA ARG A 250 -4.64 -26.30 0.99
C ARG A 250 -4.02 -27.64 0.57
N GLU A 251 -3.25 -28.28 1.44
CA GLU A 251 -2.60 -29.56 1.15
C GLU A 251 -3.55 -30.78 1.19
N SER A 252 -4.81 -30.61 1.60
CA SER A 252 -5.78 -31.71 1.73
C SER A 252 -6.45 -32.15 0.41
N LEU A 253 -6.12 -31.51 -0.72
CA LEU A 253 -6.50 -31.78 -2.12
C LEU A 253 -8.00 -31.80 -2.49
N SER A 254 -8.93 -32.12 -1.60
CA SER A 254 -10.36 -32.22 -1.93
C SER A 254 -11.29 -31.70 -0.84
N GLU A 255 -12.34 -31.01 -1.26
CA GLU A 255 -13.44 -30.54 -0.41
C GLU A 255 -14.12 -31.71 0.31
N ASP A 256 -14.05 -31.73 1.64
CA ASP A 256 -14.69 -32.71 2.50
C ASP A 256 -15.88 -32.07 3.22
N SER A 257 -17.06 -32.69 3.05
CA SER A 257 -18.31 -32.32 3.72
C SER A 257 -18.23 -32.23 5.25
N SER A 258 -17.24 -32.87 5.89
CA SER A 258 -17.05 -32.89 7.33
C SER A 258 -16.32 -31.66 7.88
N ILE A 259 -15.52 -30.98 7.05
CA ILE A 259 -14.77 -29.77 7.44
C ILE A 259 -15.64 -28.52 7.30
N LEU A 260 -16.51 -28.45 6.28
CA LEU A 260 -17.32 -27.27 5.99
C LEU A 260 -18.15 -26.78 7.19
N PRO A 261 -18.82 -27.63 7.99
CA PRO A 261 -19.54 -27.17 9.18
C PRO A 261 -18.63 -26.53 10.23
N LEU A 262 -17.40 -27.04 10.40
CA LEU A 262 -16.43 -26.48 11.34
C LEU A 262 -15.93 -25.10 10.88
N ILE A 263 -15.73 -24.94 9.56
CA ILE A 263 -15.39 -23.65 8.94
C ILE A 263 -16.54 -22.66 9.11
N LEU A 264 -17.78 -23.11 8.92
CA LEU A 264 -18.95 -22.25 9.10
C LEU A 264 -19.07 -21.77 10.54
N THR A 265 -18.97 -22.66 11.53
CA THR A 265 -18.94 -22.29 12.96
C THR A 265 -17.80 -21.33 13.27
N PHE A 266 -16.62 -21.57 12.70
CA PHE A 266 -15.48 -20.67 12.84
C PHE A 266 -15.81 -19.27 12.33
N PHE A 267 -16.39 -19.13 11.13
CA PHE A 267 -16.75 -17.83 10.57
C PHE A 267 -17.84 -17.14 11.39
N GLU A 268 -18.88 -17.88 11.78
CA GLU A 268 -20.05 -17.36 12.47
C GLU A 268 -19.75 -16.87 13.90
N GLU A 269 -18.80 -17.51 14.60
CA GLU A 269 -18.58 -17.27 16.03
C GLU A 269 -17.16 -16.82 16.39
N LYS A 270 -16.13 -17.23 15.64
CA LYS A 270 -14.72 -17.13 16.06
C LYS A 270 -13.83 -16.31 15.15
N PHE A 271 -14.30 -15.89 13.98
CA PHE A 271 -13.49 -15.18 13.00
C PHE A 271 -12.82 -13.92 13.57
N LEU A 272 -13.57 -13.07 14.28
CA LEU A 272 -13.00 -11.85 14.85
C LEU A 272 -12.02 -12.14 16.00
N PHE A 273 -12.31 -13.15 16.83
CA PHE A 273 -11.40 -13.59 17.89
C PHE A 273 -10.13 -14.20 17.33
N TRP A 274 -10.23 -14.92 16.21
CA TRP A 274 -9.08 -15.44 15.49
C TRP A 274 -8.17 -14.32 15.02
N LEU A 275 -8.71 -13.22 14.47
CA LEU A 275 -7.90 -12.07 14.03
C LEU A 275 -7.06 -11.44 15.16
N GLU A 276 -7.48 -11.57 16.43
CA GLU A 276 -6.67 -11.11 17.57
C GLU A 276 -5.33 -11.83 17.64
N VAL A 277 -5.28 -13.14 17.37
CA VAL A 277 -4.06 -13.93 17.56
C VAL A 277 -2.96 -13.52 16.55
N PRO A 278 -3.19 -13.51 15.22
CA PRO A 278 -2.22 -12.98 14.27
C PRO A 278 -1.91 -11.49 14.49
N SER A 279 -2.87 -10.67 14.94
CA SER A 279 -2.63 -9.27 15.30
C SER A 279 -1.61 -9.12 16.44
N LEU A 280 -1.79 -9.89 17.51
CA LEU A 280 -0.93 -9.89 18.69
C LEU A 280 0.45 -10.52 18.43
N MET A 281 0.51 -11.50 17.53
CA MET A 281 1.75 -12.19 17.14
C MET A 281 2.53 -11.48 16.02
N GLY A 282 1.95 -10.46 15.37
CA GLY A 282 2.58 -9.76 14.25
C GLY A 282 2.49 -10.50 12.90
N GLU A 283 1.55 -11.43 12.76
CA GLU A 283 1.40 -12.35 11.62
C GLU A 283 0.15 -12.04 10.77
N ILE A 284 -0.30 -10.78 10.73
CA ILE A 284 -1.47 -10.36 9.92
C ILE A 284 -1.39 -10.74 8.43
N PRO A 285 -0.23 -10.67 7.73
CA PRO A 285 -0.15 -11.08 6.33
C PRO A 285 -0.63 -12.52 6.06
N LEU A 286 -0.53 -13.40 7.05
CA LEU A 286 -0.98 -14.80 6.97
C LEU A 286 -2.51 -14.93 6.87
N VAL A 287 -3.25 -13.96 7.38
CA VAL A 287 -4.72 -13.95 7.37
C VAL A 287 -5.24 -13.95 5.94
N SER A 288 -4.72 -13.08 5.09
CA SER A 288 -5.17 -12.98 3.69
C SER A 288 -4.77 -14.21 2.87
N GLN A 289 -3.61 -14.82 3.14
CA GLN A 289 -3.23 -16.10 2.55
C GLN A 289 -4.22 -17.20 2.96
N THR A 290 -4.50 -17.32 4.26
CA THR A 290 -5.43 -18.32 4.79
C THR A 290 -6.83 -18.18 4.19
N MET A 291 -7.34 -16.95 4.06
CA MET A 291 -8.63 -16.70 3.42
C MET A 291 -8.63 -17.07 1.92
N THR A 292 -7.50 -16.89 1.24
CA THR A 292 -7.34 -17.31 -0.16
C THR A 292 -7.36 -18.84 -0.26
N ASP A 293 -6.58 -19.53 0.59
CA ASP A 293 -6.51 -20.99 0.64
C ASP A 293 -7.89 -21.62 0.90
N ILE A 294 -8.68 -21.05 1.82
CA ILE A 294 -10.04 -21.52 2.11
C ILE A 294 -10.98 -21.26 0.93
N LYS A 295 -10.88 -20.09 0.29
CA LYS A 295 -11.71 -19.75 -0.87
C LYS A 295 -11.43 -20.71 -2.04
N GLU A 296 -10.18 -21.11 -2.24
CA GLU A 296 -9.79 -22.09 -3.26
C GLU A 296 -10.22 -23.52 -2.91
N TYR A 297 -10.20 -23.87 -1.62
CA TYR A 297 -10.68 -25.16 -1.13
C TYR A 297 -12.19 -25.35 -1.31
N ILE A 298 -12.99 -24.29 -1.10
CA ILE A 298 -14.45 -24.32 -1.29
C ILE A 298 -14.76 -24.26 -2.79
N SER A 299 -15.02 -25.41 -3.40
CA SER A 299 -15.17 -25.53 -4.86
C SER A 299 -16.50 -25.00 -5.38
N ASN A 300 -17.49 -24.82 -4.50
CA ASN A 300 -18.83 -24.34 -4.85
C ASN A 300 -19.07 -22.90 -4.36
N PRO A 301 -19.06 -21.89 -5.26
CA PRO A 301 -19.36 -20.50 -4.90
C PRO A 301 -20.75 -20.27 -4.31
N GLY A 302 -21.69 -21.21 -4.48
CA GLY A 302 -23.03 -21.16 -3.92
C GLY A 302 -23.15 -21.71 -2.49
N SER A 303 -22.04 -22.16 -1.87
CA SER A 303 -22.05 -22.63 -0.47
C SER A 303 -22.27 -21.48 0.51
N LYS A 304 -22.55 -21.78 1.79
CA LYS A 304 -22.72 -20.74 2.82
C LYS A 304 -21.40 -20.15 3.27
N GLU A 305 -20.34 -20.93 3.18
CA GLU A 305 -18.98 -20.63 3.66
C GLU A 305 -18.23 -19.72 2.66
N TYR A 306 -18.47 -19.90 1.36
CA TYR A 306 -17.76 -19.13 0.32
C TYR A 306 -17.93 -17.60 0.46
N PRO A 307 -19.15 -17.05 0.69
CA PRO A 307 -19.31 -15.62 0.95
C PRO A 307 -18.52 -15.12 2.16
N PHE A 308 -18.39 -15.93 3.23
CA PHE A 308 -17.59 -15.55 4.40
C PHE A 308 -16.09 -15.53 4.08
N ALA A 309 -15.58 -16.51 3.35
CA ALA A 309 -14.17 -16.53 2.93
C ALA A 309 -13.83 -15.34 2.02
N GLN A 310 -14.72 -15.01 1.08
CA GLN A 310 -14.57 -13.84 0.20
C GLN A 310 -14.62 -12.52 0.98
N ASP A 311 -15.59 -12.39 1.89
CA ASP A 311 -15.75 -11.20 2.74
C ASP A 311 -14.57 -11.05 3.71
N GLY A 312 -14.08 -12.14 4.29
CA GLY A 312 -12.91 -12.18 5.18
C GLY A 312 -11.60 -11.84 4.45
N LEU A 313 -11.44 -12.26 3.19
CA LEU A 313 -10.33 -11.84 2.35
C LEU A 313 -10.38 -10.33 2.08
N ALA A 314 -11.56 -9.78 1.76
CA ALA A 314 -11.72 -8.34 1.56
C ALA A 314 -11.48 -7.54 2.84
N PHE A 315 -12.02 -8.03 3.97
CA PHE A 315 -11.84 -7.43 5.30
C PHE A 315 -10.36 -7.38 5.69
N SER A 316 -9.64 -8.51 5.56
CA SER A 316 -8.22 -8.59 5.92
C SER A 316 -7.34 -7.69 5.06
N ARG A 317 -7.52 -7.70 3.74
CA ARG A 317 -6.79 -6.81 2.82
C ARG A 317 -7.08 -5.34 3.07
N ARG A 318 -8.30 -4.99 3.49
CA ARG A 318 -8.68 -3.61 3.74
C ARG A 318 -8.14 -3.09 5.07
N PHE A 319 -8.32 -3.87 6.12
CA PHE A 319 -8.06 -3.46 7.49
C PHE A 319 -6.73 -3.97 8.05
N GLY A 320 -5.96 -4.74 7.27
CA GLY A 320 -4.62 -5.24 7.61
C GLY A 320 -3.73 -4.23 8.35
N PRO A 321 -3.58 -2.98 7.87
CA PRO A 321 -2.78 -1.97 8.56
C PRO A 321 -3.29 -1.64 9.97
N ALA A 322 -4.61 -1.50 10.14
CA ALA A 322 -5.22 -1.19 11.42
C ALA A 322 -5.12 -2.36 12.40
N MET A 323 -5.38 -3.58 11.92
CA MET A 323 -5.30 -4.82 12.71
C MET A 323 -3.87 -5.13 13.14
N ALA A 324 -2.87 -4.87 12.29
CA ALA A 324 -1.46 -5.07 12.66
C ALA A 324 -0.99 -4.06 13.73
N PHE A 325 -1.58 -2.86 13.73
CA PHE A 325 -1.17 -1.79 14.64
C PHE A 325 -1.86 -1.84 16.01
N SER A 326 -3.15 -2.20 16.07
CA SER A 326 -3.90 -2.25 17.33
C SER A 326 -5.05 -3.25 17.31
N THR A 327 -4.95 -4.31 18.13
CA THR A 327 -5.93 -5.40 18.19
C THR A 327 -7.35 -4.96 18.58
N PRO A 328 -7.58 -4.08 19.59
CA PRO A 328 -8.93 -3.62 19.95
C PRO A 328 -9.69 -2.97 18.79
N HIS A 329 -8.97 -2.34 17.85
CA HIS A 329 -9.56 -1.63 16.72
C HIS A 329 -10.07 -2.55 15.60
N ILE A 330 -9.82 -3.87 15.66
CA ILE A 330 -10.58 -4.87 14.89
C ILE A 330 -12.08 -4.66 15.13
N TYR A 331 -12.46 -4.44 16.40
CA TYR A 331 -13.84 -4.28 16.82
C TYR A 331 -14.34 -2.85 16.65
N ILE A 332 -13.64 -1.88 17.26
CA ILE A 332 -14.18 -0.53 17.42
C ILE A 332 -13.98 0.37 16.18
N SER A 333 -13.15 -0.04 15.21
CA SER A 333 -12.94 0.69 13.94
C SER A 333 -13.23 -0.15 12.71
N CYS A 334 -12.63 -1.32 12.57
CA CYS A 334 -12.74 -2.10 11.32
C CYS A 334 -14.20 -2.53 11.06
N MET A 335 -14.90 -3.00 12.10
CA MET A 335 -16.33 -3.34 11.98
C MET A 335 -17.24 -2.13 11.74
N ALA A 336 -16.89 -0.96 12.29
CA ALA A 336 -17.62 0.29 12.06
C ALA A 336 -17.61 0.64 10.56
N PHE A 337 -16.45 0.54 9.92
CA PHE A 337 -16.24 0.89 8.51
C PHE A 337 -16.38 -0.27 7.51
N ALA A 338 -16.67 -1.50 7.94
CA ALA A 338 -16.98 -2.59 7.01
C ALA A 338 -18.29 -2.30 6.24
N PRO A 339 -18.38 -2.54 4.92
CA PRO A 339 -19.54 -2.17 4.09
C PRO A 339 -20.86 -2.79 4.55
N GLN A 340 -21.99 -2.16 4.20
CA GLN A 340 -23.32 -2.67 4.57
C GLN A 340 -23.59 -4.08 4.04
N ALA A 341 -23.06 -4.45 2.87
CA ALA A 341 -23.25 -5.78 2.31
C ALA A 341 -22.44 -6.89 3.02
N SER A 342 -21.40 -6.53 3.80
CA SER A 342 -20.49 -7.49 4.45
C SER A 342 -21.26 -8.51 5.29
N VAL A 343 -20.98 -9.79 5.03
CA VAL A 343 -21.61 -10.93 5.72
C VAL A 343 -21.08 -11.00 7.15
N ILE A 344 -19.78 -10.77 7.36
CA ILE A 344 -19.14 -10.69 8.67
C ILE A 344 -19.76 -9.55 9.48
N LYS A 345 -19.95 -8.36 8.89
CA LYS A 345 -20.62 -7.25 9.57
C LYS A 345 -22.03 -7.64 10.03
N LYS A 346 -22.85 -8.19 9.14
CA LYS A 346 -24.22 -8.62 9.47
C LYS A 346 -24.24 -9.67 10.58
N GLN A 347 -23.29 -10.59 10.59
CA GLN A 347 -23.18 -11.65 11.58
C GLN A 347 -22.86 -11.10 12.98
N TYR A 348 -21.84 -10.25 13.10
CA TYR A 348 -21.32 -9.82 14.41
C TYR A 348 -21.96 -8.54 14.96
N MET A 349 -22.61 -7.71 14.14
CA MET A 349 -23.21 -6.44 14.58
C MET A 349 -24.28 -6.61 15.67
N SER A 350 -24.95 -7.77 15.73
CA SER A 350 -25.93 -8.06 16.79
C SER A 350 -25.31 -8.11 18.19
N HIS A 351 -23.99 -8.36 18.28
CA HIS A 351 -23.22 -8.39 19.51
C HIS A 351 -22.48 -7.08 19.80
N MET A 352 -22.50 -6.13 18.86
CA MET A 352 -21.70 -4.90 18.90
C MET A 352 -22.57 -3.65 18.90
N THR A 353 -23.05 -3.27 20.08
CA THR A 353 -24.03 -2.17 20.24
C THR A 353 -23.41 -0.82 20.57
N LYS A 354 -22.15 -0.81 21.06
CA LYS A 354 -21.45 0.41 21.54
C LYS A 354 -20.25 0.78 20.68
N ILE A 355 -20.36 0.59 19.38
CA ILE A 355 -19.31 0.97 18.42
C ILE A 355 -19.66 2.26 17.70
N LEU A 356 -18.65 2.87 17.09
CA LEU A 356 -18.81 3.99 16.17
C LEU A 356 -19.73 3.58 15.01
N THR A 357 -20.67 4.44 14.62
CA THR A 357 -21.49 4.21 13.42
C THR A 357 -21.33 5.33 12.40
N VAL A 358 -21.42 4.97 11.12
CA VAL A 358 -21.35 5.93 10.01
C VAL A 358 -22.80 6.30 9.63
N LYS A 359 -23.24 7.52 9.97
CA LYS A 359 -24.60 8.03 9.67
C LYS A 359 -24.83 8.24 8.17
N SER A 360 -23.81 8.74 7.48
CA SER A 360 -23.83 9.03 6.04
C SER A 360 -22.47 8.73 5.42
N GLY A 361 -22.45 8.36 4.14
CA GLY A 361 -21.21 8.05 3.41
C GLY A 361 -20.72 6.60 3.60
N MET A 362 -21.52 5.72 4.19
CA MET A 362 -21.18 4.30 4.32
C MET A 362 -21.18 3.61 2.95
N ASP A 363 -20.16 2.79 2.69
CA ASP A 363 -20.11 1.99 1.48
C ASP A 363 -21.11 0.83 1.50
N ASP A 364 -21.75 0.61 0.35
CA ASP A 364 -22.66 -0.52 0.16
C ASP A 364 -21.89 -1.84 -0.03
N THR A 365 -20.78 -1.79 -0.77
CA THR A 365 -19.90 -2.94 -1.07
C THR A 365 -18.43 -2.57 -0.85
N TRP A 366 -17.54 -3.56 -0.81
CA TRP A 366 -16.11 -3.30 -0.63
C TRP A 366 -15.54 -2.42 -1.74
N PRO A 367 -14.91 -1.28 -1.41
CA PRO A 367 -14.27 -0.41 -2.39
C PRO A 367 -13.25 -1.14 -3.26
N VAL A 368 -13.00 -0.59 -4.44
CA VAL A 368 -11.97 -1.11 -5.37
C VAL A 368 -10.56 -0.81 -4.84
N LEU A 369 -10.39 0.34 -4.19
CA LEU A 369 -9.16 0.71 -3.49
C LEU A 369 -9.00 -0.15 -2.23
N GLN A 370 -7.97 -0.98 -2.20
CA GLN A 370 -7.67 -1.83 -1.05
C GLN A 370 -6.79 -1.09 -0.04
N GLN A 371 -5.68 -0.51 -0.49
CA GLN A 371 -4.70 0.12 0.38
C GLN A 371 -4.02 1.35 -0.24
N VAL A 372 -3.53 2.23 0.64
CA VAL A 372 -2.70 3.39 0.30
C VAL A 372 -1.44 3.34 1.17
N PHE A 373 -0.28 3.25 0.53
CA PHE A 373 1.02 3.28 1.19
C PHE A 373 1.53 4.72 1.19
N GLU A 374 1.66 5.27 2.38
CA GLU A 374 2.13 6.62 2.63
C GLU A 374 3.51 6.54 3.31
N GLY A 375 4.47 7.33 2.82
CA GLY A 375 5.77 7.42 3.47
C GLY A 375 6.85 8.06 2.60
N HIS A 376 6.73 7.99 1.27
CA HIS A 376 7.58 8.77 0.39
C HIS A 376 7.33 10.27 0.58
N THR A 377 8.40 11.06 0.48
CA THR A 377 8.33 12.52 0.65
C THR A 377 8.26 13.28 -0.67
N ASN A 378 8.33 12.57 -1.79
CA ASN A 378 8.26 13.09 -3.15
C ASN A 378 7.61 12.05 -4.08
N ARG A 379 7.33 12.44 -5.33
CA ARG A 379 6.57 11.66 -6.30
C ARG A 379 7.13 10.25 -6.51
N VAL A 380 6.24 9.26 -6.59
CA VAL A 380 6.59 7.86 -6.81
C VAL A 380 6.56 7.56 -8.30
N ILE A 381 7.71 7.22 -8.88
CA ILE A 381 7.86 7.05 -10.33
C ILE A 381 7.69 5.61 -10.77
N ALA A 382 8.08 4.65 -9.93
CA ALA A 382 8.10 3.25 -10.31
C ALA A 382 7.56 2.38 -9.17
N VAL A 383 6.76 1.37 -9.53
CA VAL A 383 6.27 0.34 -8.61
C VAL A 383 6.43 -1.05 -9.23
N ALA A 384 6.71 -2.05 -8.40
CA ALA A 384 6.80 -3.45 -8.82
C ALA A 384 6.33 -4.38 -7.70
N PHE A 385 5.63 -5.46 -8.04
CA PHE A 385 5.36 -6.56 -7.11
C PHE A 385 6.55 -7.52 -7.06
N SER A 386 6.79 -8.13 -5.90
CA SER A 386 7.66 -9.30 -5.80
C SER A 386 7.05 -10.50 -6.53
N PRO A 387 7.86 -11.46 -7.01
CA PRO A 387 7.36 -12.64 -7.71
C PRO A 387 6.38 -13.51 -6.89
N ASP A 388 6.49 -13.49 -5.57
CA ASP A 388 5.56 -14.16 -4.65
C ASP A 388 4.30 -13.33 -4.31
N GLY A 389 4.24 -12.08 -4.78
CA GLY A 389 3.12 -11.17 -4.58
C GLY A 389 2.99 -10.60 -3.16
N ARG A 390 3.92 -10.91 -2.25
CA ARG A 390 3.86 -10.52 -0.82
C ARG A 390 4.46 -9.14 -0.55
N ARG A 391 5.25 -8.61 -1.48
CA ARG A 391 5.94 -7.32 -1.32
C ARG A 391 5.70 -6.43 -2.51
N VAL A 392 5.77 -5.13 -2.27
CA VAL A 392 5.78 -4.10 -3.31
C VAL A 392 7.05 -3.27 -3.13
N ALA A 393 7.81 -3.05 -4.21
CA ALA A 393 8.90 -2.09 -4.23
C ALA A 393 8.44 -0.80 -4.91
N SER A 394 8.88 0.34 -4.39
CA SER A 394 8.64 1.65 -5.00
C SER A 394 9.90 2.51 -5.07
N GLY A 395 10.10 3.19 -6.19
CA GLY A 395 11.15 4.18 -6.39
C GLY A 395 10.58 5.60 -6.51
N SER A 396 11.21 6.56 -5.81
CA SER A 396 10.72 7.94 -5.72
C SER A 396 11.80 8.99 -6.02
N TRP A 397 11.35 10.20 -6.34
CA TRP A 397 12.22 11.39 -6.40
C TRP A 397 12.79 11.80 -5.04
N ASP A 398 12.34 11.20 -3.94
CA ASP A 398 12.95 11.36 -2.63
C ASP A 398 14.30 10.62 -2.48
N THR A 399 14.83 10.07 -3.58
CA THR A 399 16.12 9.36 -3.70
C THR A 399 16.14 7.96 -3.09
N THR A 400 15.01 7.48 -2.56
CA THR A 400 14.93 6.18 -1.89
C THR A 400 14.17 5.15 -2.71
N VAL A 401 14.52 3.88 -2.49
CA VAL A 401 13.65 2.74 -2.79
C VAL A 401 13.00 2.27 -1.49
N ARG A 402 11.72 1.95 -1.50
CA ARG A 402 11.00 1.41 -0.34
C ARG A 402 10.39 0.06 -0.66
N VAL A 403 10.37 -0.83 0.34
CA VAL A 403 9.80 -2.17 0.24
C VAL A 403 8.67 -2.30 1.26
N TRP A 404 7.48 -2.54 0.75
CA TRP A 404 6.24 -2.60 1.51
C TRP A 404 5.73 -4.04 1.58
N ASP A 405 5.12 -4.41 2.68
CA ASP A 405 4.29 -5.60 2.75
C ASP A 405 2.97 -5.34 2.02
N SER A 406 2.60 -6.22 1.08
CA SER A 406 1.46 -5.99 0.19
C SER A 406 0.09 -6.13 0.88
N GLU A 407 0.04 -6.76 2.06
CA GLU A 407 -1.20 -7.03 2.79
C GLU A 407 -1.44 -6.05 3.93
N THR A 408 -0.40 -5.45 4.50
CA THR A 408 -0.48 -4.51 5.63
C THR A 408 -0.08 -3.09 5.26
N GLY A 409 0.58 -2.89 4.11
CA GLY A 409 1.14 -1.61 3.70
C GLY A 409 2.22 -1.07 4.61
N THR A 410 2.74 -1.91 5.51
CA THR A 410 3.83 -1.55 6.40
C THR A 410 5.17 -1.63 5.66
N LEU A 411 6.10 -0.78 6.06
CA LEU A 411 7.43 -0.79 5.49
C LEU A 411 8.24 -1.95 6.10
N ILE A 412 8.73 -2.86 5.27
CA ILE A 412 9.43 -4.08 5.72
C ILE A 412 10.83 -3.78 6.26
N ALA A 413 11.51 -2.80 5.66
CA ALA A 413 12.86 -2.39 6.03
C ALA A 413 12.99 -0.87 5.91
N ALA A 414 14.00 -0.27 6.55
CA ALA A 414 14.29 1.15 6.36
C ALA A 414 14.44 1.50 4.87
N PRO A 415 14.11 2.73 4.45
CA PRO A 415 14.27 3.15 3.05
C PRO A 415 15.68 2.84 2.55
N LEU A 416 15.78 2.28 1.35
CA LEU A 416 17.04 1.90 0.73
C LEU A 416 17.70 3.18 0.20
N GLU A 417 18.73 3.63 0.92
CA GLU A 417 19.48 4.84 0.61
C GLU A 417 20.81 4.49 -0.09
N GLY A 418 21.12 5.21 -1.16
CA GLY A 418 22.39 5.06 -1.88
C GLY A 418 22.45 5.76 -3.23
N HIS A 419 21.30 6.07 -3.84
CA HIS A 419 21.25 7.00 -4.96
C HIS A 419 21.40 8.46 -4.50
N THR A 420 22.01 9.29 -5.33
CA THR A 420 22.22 10.73 -5.03
C THR A 420 21.16 11.65 -5.63
N LYS A 421 20.28 11.09 -6.48
CA LYS A 421 19.15 11.77 -7.12
C LYS A 421 17.96 10.80 -7.21
N GLY A 422 16.81 11.33 -7.65
CA GLY A 422 15.55 10.61 -7.72
C GLY A 422 15.64 9.27 -8.45
N VAL A 423 15.02 8.25 -7.86
CA VAL A 423 14.91 6.90 -8.42
C VAL A 423 13.77 6.89 -9.44
N THR A 424 14.07 6.41 -10.63
CA THR A 424 13.18 6.45 -11.81
C THR A 424 12.61 5.10 -12.17
N SER A 425 13.22 4.01 -11.72
CA SER A 425 12.78 2.64 -12.03
C SER A 425 13.21 1.66 -10.95
N VAL A 426 12.37 0.66 -10.70
CA VAL A 426 12.63 -0.46 -9.78
C VAL A 426 12.15 -1.77 -10.40
N ALA A 427 12.88 -2.86 -10.19
CA ALA A 427 12.49 -4.20 -10.63
C ALA A 427 12.99 -5.27 -9.65
N PHE A 428 12.18 -6.29 -9.37
CA PHE A 428 12.60 -7.46 -8.61
C PHE A 428 13.36 -8.47 -9.50
N SER A 429 14.31 -9.18 -8.91
CA SER A 429 14.84 -10.41 -9.50
C SER A 429 13.74 -11.50 -9.55
N PRO A 430 13.83 -12.46 -10.48
CA PRO A 430 12.81 -13.53 -10.62
C PRO A 430 12.65 -14.41 -9.37
N ASP A 431 13.68 -14.50 -8.53
CA ASP A 431 13.65 -15.20 -7.24
C ASP A 431 13.20 -14.31 -6.06
N GLY A 432 12.95 -13.02 -6.31
CA GLY A 432 12.55 -12.02 -5.31
C GLY A 432 13.65 -11.58 -4.34
N GLN A 433 14.86 -12.14 -4.43
CA GLN A 433 15.93 -11.88 -3.44
C GLN A 433 16.59 -10.51 -3.61
N TRP A 434 16.58 -9.96 -4.82
CA TRP A 434 17.19 -8.67 -5.13
C TRP A 434 16.20 -7.69 -5.75
N ILE A 435 16.51 -6.41 -5.60
CA ILE A 435 15.86 -5.30 -6.30
C ILE A 435 16.93 -4.58 -7.10
N ALA A 436 16.67 -4.26 -8.36
CA ALA A 436 17.47 -3.34 -9.15
C ALA A 436 16.77 -1.99 -9.20
N SER A 437 17.53 -0.89 -9.15
CA SER A 437 17.02 0.47 -9.29
C SER A 437 17.84 1.29 -10.27
N GLY A 438 17.17 2.10 -11.08
CA GLY A 438 17.77 3.12 -11.93
C GLY A 438 17.48 4.53 -11.41
N SER A 439 18.40 5.47 -11.62
CA SER A 439 18.26 6.84 -11.10
C SER A 439 18.70 7.94 -12.07
N ALA A 440 18.21 9.15 -11.80
CA ALA A 440 18.68 10.40 -12.37
C ALA A 440 20.14 10.75 -12.04
N ASP A 441 20.77 10.00 -11.13
CA ASP A 441 22.22 10.06 -10.88
C ASP A 441 23.06 9.29 -11.91
N LYS A 442 22.41 8.72 -12.94
CA LYS A 442 23.02 8.01 -14.08
C LYS A 442 23.54 6.62 -13.74
N SER A 443 23.16 6.08 -12.58
CA SER A 443 23.62 4.77 -12.13
C SER A 443 22.50 3.75 -11.97
N VAL A 444 22.92 2.49 -11.89
CA VAL A 444 22.07 1.35 -11.49
C VAL A 444 22.60 0.79 -10.18
N CYS A 445 21.71 0.49 -9.23
CA CYS A 445 22.04 -0.15 -7.95
C CYS A 445 21.27 -1.47 -7.80
N VAL A 446 21.84 -2.42 -7.08
CA VAL A 446 21.23 -3.71 -6.74
C VAL A 446 21.24 -3.89 -5.23
N TRP A 447 20.07 -4.18 -4.68
CA TRP A 447 19.79 -4.25 -3.25
C TRP A 447 19.35 -5.64 -2.85
N ASN A 448 19.58 -6.02 -1.60
CA ASN A 448 18.97 -7.20 -1.01
C ASN A 448 17.57 -6.87 -0.49
N THR A 449 16.56 -7.63 -0.91
CA THR A 449 15.16 -7.40 -0.57
C THR A 449 14.84 -7.55 0.93
N GLU A 450 15.53 -8.44 1.65
CA GLU A 450 15.25 -8.70 3.07
C GLU A 450 16.02 -7.77 4.00
N ARG A 451 17.31 -7.58 3.75
CA ARG A 451 18.21 -6.81 4.62
C ARG A 451 18.22 -5.32 4.29
N GLY A 452 17.74 -4.95 3.10
CA GLY A 452 17.84 -3.58 2.57
C GLY A 452 19.28 -3.12 2.32
N ALA A 453 20.25 -4.03 2.31
CA ALA A 453 21.64 -3.69 2.07
C ALA A 453 21.92 -3.54 0.57
N LEU A 454 22.71 -2.53 0.20
CA LEU A 454 23.27 -2.40 -1.15
C LEU A 454 24.24 -3.58 -1.39
N ILE A 455 23.95 -4.42 -2.39
CA ILE A 455 24.76 -5.58 -2.76
C ILE A 455 25.81 -5.20 -3.79
N ALA A 456 25.40 -4.44 -4.81
CA ALA A 456 26.27 -4.04 -5.91
C ALA A 456 25.80 -2.70 -6.49
N GLY A 457 26.74 -1.81 -6.80
CA GLY A 457 26.46 -0.48 -7.33
C GLY A 457 27.16 0.63 -6.54
N PRO A 458 27.07 1.89 -7.00
CA PRO A 458 26.43 2.33 -8.24
C PRO A 458 27.19 1.90 -9.50
N PHE A 459 26.50 1.27 -10.45
CA PHE A 459 27.08 0.87 -11.75
C PHE A 459 27.24 2.12 -12.62
N ALA A 460 28.48 2.51 -12.89
CA ALA A 460 28.81 3.65 -13.73
C ALA A 460 28.96 3.23 -15.19
N GLY A 461 28.28 3.96 -16.10
CA GLY A 461 28.50 3.83 -17.54
C GLY A 461 27.54 4.64 -18.41
N HIS A 462 26.31 4.88 -17.95
CA HIS A 462 25.40 5.80 -18.63
C HIS A 462 25.86 7.26 -18.48
N THR A 463 25.64 8.06 -19.52
CA THR A 463 26.02 9.48 -19.53
C THR A 463 24.88 10.41 -19.12
N ASP A 464 23.67 9.89 -19.05
CA ASP A 464 22.47 10.59 -18.57
C ASP A 464 21.57 9.66 -17.73
N THR A 465 20.46 10.20 -17.24
CA THR A 465 19.46 9.56 -16.37
C THR A 465 19.10 8.17 -16.85
N VAL A 466 19.29 7.16 -16.00
CA VAL A 466 18.72 5.83 -16.24
C VAL A 466 17.21 5.96 -16.04
N LYS A 467 16.40 5.60 -17.02
CA LYS A 467 14.94 5.74 -16.99
C LYS A 467 14.23 4.44 -16.66
N SER A 468 14.84 3.31 -17.01
CA SER A 468 14.24 1.99 -16.82
C SER A 468 15.30 0.93 -16.55
N VAL A 469 14.97 -0.02 -15.66
CA VAL A 469 15.76 -1.22 -15.40
C VAL A 469 14.86 -2.46 -15.44
N SER A 470 15.40 -3.59 -15.91
CA SER A 470 14.68 -4.87 -15.96
C SER A 470 15.64 -6.04 -15.77
N PHE A 471 15.24 -7.04 -14.99
CA PHE A 471 15.98 -8.29 -14.85
C PHE A 471 15.67 -9.26 -15.99
N SER A 472 16.66 -10.03 -16.41
CA SER A 472 16.41 -11.20 -17.26
C SER A 472 15.61 -12.28 -16.49
N PRO A 473 14.82 -13.12 -17.16
CA PRO A 473 14.03 -14.18 -16.52
C PRO A 473 14.85 -15.21 -15.73
N ASP A 474 16.14 -15.35 -16.04
CA ASP A 474 17.08 -16.21 -15.31
C ASP A 474 17.81 -15.49 -14.15
N GLY A 475 17.55 -14.19 -13.96
CA GLY A 475 18.15 -13.36 -12.91
C GLY A 475 19.63 -13.02 -13.10
N LYS A 476 20.25 -13.42 -14.23
CA LYS A 476 21.71 -13.28 -14.43
C LYS A 476 22.12 -11.97 -15.11
N ARG A 477 21.18 -11.22 -15.66
CA ARG A 477 21.42 -9.96 -16.38
C ARG A 477 20.44 -8.88 -15.94
N ILE A 478 20.88 -7.63 -15.96
CA ILE A 478 20.03 -6.44 -15.85
C ILE A 478 20.15 -5.65 -17.14
N ALA A 479 19.05 -5.26 -17.76
CA ALA A 479 19.01 -4.29 -18.84
C ALA A 479 18.68 -2.91 -18.25
N SER A 480 19.34 -1.87 -18.73
CA SER A 480 19.03 -0.47 -18.39
C SER A 480 18.89 0.39 -19.64
N GLY A 481 17.84 1.20 -19.69
CA GLY A 481 17.60 2.21 -20.72
C GLY A 481 17.79 3.62 -20.15
N SER A 482 18.41 4.51 -20.91
CA SER A 482 18.78 5.85 -20.44
C SER A 482 18.33 6.96 -21.39
N SER A 483 18.23 8.17 -20.83
CA SER A 483 18.10 9.42 -21.58
C SER A 483 19.29 9.71 -22.52
N ASP A 484 20.40 8.99 -22.39
CA ASP A 484 21.52 9.05 -23.34
C ASP A 484 21.25 8.31 -24.67
N GLY A 485 20.08 7.69 -24.83
CA GLY A 485 19.67 6.97 -26.04
C GLY A 485 20.22 5.55 -26.14
N SER A 486 20.96 5.07 -25.13
CA SER A 486 21.57 3.74 -25.11
C SER A 486 20.84 2.74 -24.20
N ILE A 487 20.98 1.46 -24.57
CA ILE A 487 20.62 0.33 -23.72
C ILE A 487 21.90 -0.40 -23.29
N ARG A 488 22.01 -0.78 -22.01
CA ARG A 488 23.18 -1.49 -21.46
C ARG A 488 22.76 -2.73 -20.68
N ILE A 489 23.58 -3.78 -20.74
CA ILE A 489 23.36 -5.05 -20.06
C ILE A 489 24.45 -5.28 -19.02
N TRP A 490 24.04 -5.55 -17.78
CA TRP A 490 24.93 -5.63 -16.61
C TRP A 490 24.85 -6.99 -15.95
N ASN A 491 25.94 -7.36 -15.29
CA ASN A 491 25.95 -8.46 -14.33
C ASN A 491 25.45 -7.94 -12.97
N PRO A 492 24.36 -8.48 -12.40
CA PRO A 492 23.74 -7.96 -11.19
C PRO A 492 24.61 -8.09 -9.93
N GLN A 493 25.49 -9.09 -9.87
CA GLN A 493 26.35 -9.34 -8.70
C GLN A 493 27.61 -8.49 -8.70
N THR A 494 28.21 -8.29 -9.87
CA THR A 494 29.53 -7.63 -10.01
C THR A 494 29.42 -6.19 -10.49
N GLY A 495 28.31 -5.82 -11.12
CA GLY A 495 28.17 -4.54 -11.81
C GLY A 495 28.95 -4.41 -13.12
N ALA A 496 29.57 -5.50 -13.58
CA ALA A 496 30.30 -5.49 -14.84
C ALA A 496 29.32 -5.35 -16.02
N LEU A 497 29.70 -4.51 -17.00
CA LEU A 497 28.98 -4.41 -18.27
C LEU A 497 29.21 -5.71 -19.07
N ILE A 498 28.13 -6.42 -19.36
CA ILE A 498 28.12 -7.65 -20.16
C ILE A 498 28.05 -7.32 -21.65
N ALA A 499 27.14 -6.41 -22.02
CA ALA A 499 26.90 -6.00 -23.40
C ALA A 499 26.38 -4.56 -23.48
N GLY A 500 26.54 -3.92 -24.63
CA GLY A 500 26.22 -2.52 -24.89
C GLY A 500 27.41 -1.56 -24.74
N PRO A 501 27.22 -0.24 -24.96
CA PRO A 501 25.93 0.41 -25.22
C PRO A 501 25.35 0.01 -26.58
N PHE A 502 24.10 -0.44 -26.60
CA PHE A 502 23.33 -0.62 -27.83
C PHE A 502 22.78 0.74 -28.24
N GLU A 503 23.24 1.24 -29.38
CA GLU A 503 22.82 2.52 -29.95
C GLU A 503 21.80 2.28 -31.07
N GLY A 504 20.89 3.24 -31.25
CA GLY A 504 19.92 3.17 -32.34
C GLY A 504 18.74 4.11 -32.17
N HIS A 505 18.31 4.38 -30.93
CA HIS A 505 17.26 5.37 -30.66
C HIS A 505 17.80 6.79 -30.83
N ALA A 506 16.99 7.65 -31.46
CA ALA A 506 17.35 9.06 -31.67
C ALA A 506 16.99 9.95 -30.46
N GLY A 507 16.18 9.43 -29.54
CA GLY A 507 15.74 10.09 -28.32
C GLY A 507 16.00 9.25 -27.07
N ALA A 508 15.53 9.74 -25.92
CA ALA A 508 15.66 9.06 -24.65
C ALA A 508 14.97 7.67 -24.68
N VAL A 509 15.62 6.63 -24.14
CA VAL A 509 14.99 5.33 -23.93
C VAL A 509 14.24 5.37 -22.61
N HIS A 510 12.91 5.45 -22.65
CA HIS A 510 12.07 5.59 -21.46
C HIS A 510 11.84 4.27 -20.74
N THR A 511 11.79 3.16 -21.48
CA THR A 511 11.47 1.84 -20.96
C THR A 511 12.30 0.77 -21.64
N VAL A 512 12.69 -0.26 -20.88
CA VAL A 512 13.39 -1.44 -21.37
C VAL A 512 12.89 -2.68 -20.63
N VAL A 513 12.52 -3.73 -21.38
CA VAL A 513 12.00 -4.97 -20.80
C VAL A 513 12.56 -6.19 -21.55
N PHE A 514 12.95 -7.23 -20.81
CA PHE A 514 13.29 -8.52 -21.41
C PHE A 514 12.05 -9.27 -21.88
N SER A 515 12.19 -10.05 -22.95
CA SER A 515 11.20 -11.07 -23.31
C SER A 515 11.17 -12.20 -22.27
N PRO A 516 10.05 -12.95 -22.14
CA PRO A 516 9.94 -14.05 -21.17
C PRO A 516 10.97 -15.18 -21.35
N ASP A 517 11.51 -15.36 -22.55
CA ASP A 517 12.61 -16.29 -22.84
C ASP A 517 14.00 -15.70 -22.61
N GLY A 518 14.09 -14.41 -22.28
CA GLY A 518 15.32 -13.66 -22.04
C GLY A 518 16.17 -13.38 -23.27
N ARG A 519 15.74 -13.77 -24.48
CA ARG A 519 16.55 -13.63 -25.70
C ARG A 519 16.45 -12.24 -26.32
N ARG A 520 15.31 -11.57 -26.17
CA ARG A 520 15.02 -10.27 -26.77
C ARG A 520 14.82 -9.19 -25.71
N ILE A 521 14.97 -7.95 -26.12
CA ILE A 521 14.69 -6.75 -25.33
C ILE A 521 13.79 -5.85 -26.15
N ALA A 522 12.66 -5.43 -25.57
CA ALA A 522 11.83 -4.38 -26.13
C ALA A 522 12.14 -3.04 -25.45
N SER A 523 12.17 -1.97 -26.25
CA SER A 523 12.40 -0.61 -25.78
C SER A 523 11.42 0.37 -26.40
N GLY A 524 10.95 1.32 -25.58
CA GLY A 524 10.13 2.46 -26.00
C GLY A 524 10.90 3.76 -25.77
N SER A 525 10.79 4.69 -26.71
CA SER A 525 11.62 5.90 -26.73
C SER A 525 10.83 7.18 -27.06
N GLY A 526 11.44 8.32 -26.72
CA GLY A 526 11.02 9.64 -27.18
C GLY A 526 11.22 9.91 -28.67
N ASP A 527 11.76 8.94 -29.41
CA ASP A 527 11.76 8.96 -30.89
C ASP A 527 10.48 8.36 -31.52
N GLU A 528 9.41 8.24 -30.72
CA GLU A 528 8.08 7.75 -31.13
C GLU A 528 8.05 6.25 -31.52
N SER A 529 9.18 5.54 -31.39
CA SER A 529 9.30 4.14 -31.83
C SER A 529 9.36 3.12 -30.68
N VAL A 530 8.85 1.93 -30.97
CA VAL A 530 9.14 0.71 -30.21
C VAL A 530 10.12 -0.15 -30.99
N ARG A 531 11.17 -0.68 -30.34
CA ARG A 531 12.16 -1.56 -30.97
C ARG A 531 12.29 -2.86 -30.20
N VAL A 532 12.56 -3.94 -30.92
CA VAL A 532 12.88 -5.26 -30.35
C VAL A 532 14.27 -5.66 -30.82
N CYS A 533 15.22 -5.79 -29.90
CA CYS A 533 16.60 -6.15 -30.18
C CYS A 533 17.01 -7.47 -29.51
N ASP A 534 18.05 -8.09 -30.03
CA ASP A 534 18.67 -9.27 -29.44
C ASP A 534 19.45 -8.87 -28.18
N SER A 535 19.24 -9.60 -27.08
CA SER A 535 19.75 -9.23 -25.76
C SER A 535 21.27 -9.38 -25.60
N GLU A 536 21.93 -10.15 -26.46
CA GLU A 536 23.39 -10.38 -26.38
C GLU A 536 24.14 -9.46 -27.34
N THR A 537 23.62 -9.31 -28.56
CA THR A 537 24.30 -8.60 -29.64
C THR A 537 23.80 -7.16 -29.81
N GLY A 538 22.60 -6.83 -29.33
CA GLY A 538 21.94 -5.55 -29.58
C GLY A 538 21.41 -5.40 -31.01
N ALA A 539 21.49 -6.45 -31.84
CA ALA A 539 20.99 -6.41 -33.21
C ALA A 539 19.47 -6.26 -33.23
N LEU A 540 18.94 -5.42 -34.11
CA LEU A 540 17.50 -5.23 -34.28
C LEU A 540 16.87 -6.51 -34.82
N VAL A 541 15.96 -7.11 -34.05
CA VAL A 541 15.22 -8.34 -34.40
C VAL A 541 13.91 -7.98 -35.08
N ALA A 542 13.18 -7.00 -34.53
CA ALA A 542 11.94 -6.48 -35.11
C ALA A 542 11.80 -4.97 -34.81
N GLY A 543 11.25 -4.23 -35.78
CA GLY A 543 11.03 -2.78 -35.71
C GLY A 543 12.03 -1.95 -36.52
N PRO A 544 12.02 -0.61 -36.37
CA PRO A 544 11.17 0.17 -35.46
C PRO A 544 9.68 0.05 -35.79
N PHE A 545 8.84 -0.15 -34.76
CA PHE A 545 7.38 -0.16 -34.92
C PHE A 545 6.90 1.28 -34.97
N GLU A 546 6.48 1.72 -36.15
CA GLU A 546 5.99 3.06 -36.40
C GLU A 546 4.45 3.09 -36.27
N GLY A 547 3.93 4.05 -35.50
CA GLY A 547 2.49 4.24 -35.39
C GLY A 547 2.07 5.18 -34.26
N HIS A 548 2.84 5.25 -33.18
CA HIS A 548 2.68 6.32 -32.18
C HIS A 548 3.08 7.67 -32.81
N THR A 549 2.45 8.74 -32.35
CA THR A 549 2.69 10.11 -32.86
C THR A 549 3.43 11.01 -31.88
N GLU A 550 3.70 10.51 -30.68
CA GLU A 550 4.37 11.19 -29.58
C GLU A 550 5.22 10.17 -28.80
N THR A 551 5.93 10.63 -27.76
CA THR A 551 6.83 9.82 -26.94
C THR A 551 6.19 8.52 -26.43
N VAL A 552 6.91 7.40 -26.50
CA VAL A 552 6.50 6.12 -25.91
C VAL A 552 7.11 5.98 -24.52
N TYR A 553 6.28 6.07 -23.47
CA TYR A 553 6.77 6.04 -22.09
C TYR A 553 6.95 4.63 -21.54
N SER A 554 6.12 3.67 -21.96
CA SER A 554 6.10 2.33 -21.36
C SER A 554 5.83 1.25 -22.40
N VAL A 555 6.50 0.11 -22.22
CA VAL A 555 6.40 -1.08 -23.06
C VAL A 555 6.42 -2.31 -22.16
N ALA A 556 5.59 -3.31 -22.47
CA ALA A 556 5.55 -4.58 -21.75
C ALA A 556 5.36 -5.75 -22.71
N PHE A 557 6.06 -6.87 -22.47
CA PHE A 557 5.78 -8.13 -23.17
C PHE A 557 4.57 -8.83 -22.56
N SER A 558 3.81 -9.54 -23.40
CA SER A 558 2.87 -10.54 -22.92
C SER A 558 3.63 -11.72 -22.29
N PRO A 559 3.03 -12.47 -21.35
CA PRO A 559 3.69 -13.59 -20.66
C PRO A 559 4.17 -14.71 -21.60
N ASP A 560 3.52 -14.89 -22.74
CA ASP A 560 3.90 -15.84 -23.79
C ASP A 560 4.96 -15.27 -24.77
N GLY A 561 5.29 -13.98 -24.67
CA GLY A 561 6.29 -13.29 -25.49
C GLY A 561 5.85 -13.02 -26.94
N THR A 562 4.59 -13.25 -27.29
CA THR A 562 4.05 -13.10 -28.66
C THR A 562 3.58 -11.68 -28.96
N ARG A 563 3.22 -10.91 -27.92
CA ARG A 563 2.68 -9.55 -28.04
C ARG A 563 3.49 -8.57 -27.21
N ILE A 564 3.45 -7.31 -27.63
CA ILE A 564 4.00 -6.16 -26.92
C ILE A 564 2.89 -5.13 -26.74
N ALA A 565 2.72 -4.60 -25.53
CA ALA A 565 1.84 -3.46 -25.27
C ALA A 565 2.70 -2.21 -25.09
N SER A 566 2.27 -1.07 -25.64
CA SER A 566 2.91 0.23 -25.47
C SER A 566 1.92 1.30 -25.04
N GLY A 567 2.36 2.22 -24.17
CA GLY A 567 1.65 3.42 -23.76
C GLY A 567 2.45 4.67 -24.10
N SER A 568 1.77 5.69 -24.61
CA SER A 568 2.38 6.90 -25.17
C SER A 568 1.70 8.19 -24.70
N ALA A 569 2.42 9.30 -24.84
CA ALA A 569 1.89 10.66 -24.75
C ALA A 569 0.79 10.96 -25.80
N ASP A 570 0.66 10.14 -26.85
CA ASP A 570 -0.44 10.25 -27.83
C ASP A 570 -1.81 9.77 -27.31
N GLN A 571 -1.92 9.52 -26.00
CA GLN A 571 -3.14 9.12 -25.29
C GLN A 571 -3.66 7.72 -25.67
N SER A 572 -2.85 6.91 -26.36
CA SER A 572 -3.23 5.56 -26.79
C SER A 572 -2.43 4.45 -26.11
N VAL A 573 -3.11 3.33 -25.86
CA VAL A 573 -2.47 2.03 -25.62
C VAL A 573 -2.52 1.23 -26.91
N ARG A 574 -1.39 0.67 -27.34
CA ARG A 574 -1.30 -0.16 -28.55
C ARG A 574 -0.76 -1.53 -28.24
N VAL A 575 -1.26 -2.53 -28.95
CA VAL A 575 -0.79 -3.92 -28.86
C VAL A 575 -0.24 -4.35 -30.21
N TRP A 576 0.99 -4.84 -30.20
CA TRP A 576 1.78 -5.21 -31.36
C TRP A 576 2.08 -6.71 -31.31
N ASP A 577 2.15 -7.34 -32.47
CA ASP A 577 2.81 -8.63 -32.63
C ASP A 577 4.33 -8.45 -32.46
N ALA A 578 4.94 -9.23 -31.57
CA ALA A 578 6.33 -9.03 -31.14
C ALA A 578 7.37 -9.39 -32.22
N ASP A 579 7.00 -10.22 -33.20
CA ASP A 579 7.89 -10.68 -34.26
C ASP A 579 7.80 -9.78 -35.49
N THR A 580 6.58 -9.34 -35.83
CA THR A 580 6.31 -8.60 -37.07
C THR A 580 6.16 -7.10 -36.87
N GLY A 581 5.81 -6.64 -35.67
CA GLY A 581 5.52 -5.22 -35.42
C GLY A 581 4.18 -4.74 -35.93
N VAL A 582 3.30 -5.65 -36.33
CA VAL A 582 1.96 -5.30 -36.81
C VAL A 582 1.04 -5.09 -35.61
N LEU A 583 0.19 -4.07 -35.67
CA LEU A 583 -0.85 -3.84 -34.65
C LEU A 583 -1.84 -5.01 -34.61
N SER A 584 -1.99 -5.63 -33.45
CA SER A 584 -2.92 -6.74 -33.23
C SER A 584 -4.38 -6.27 -33.19
N ALA A 585 -4.61 -5.01 -32.81
CA ALA A 585 -5.93 -4.38 -32.73
C ALA A 585 -5.82 -2.87 -33.02
N ALA A 586 -6.96 -2.21 -33.17
CA ALA A 586 -7.00 -0.74 -33.19
C ALA A 586 -6.45 -0.17 -31.87
N PRO A 587 -5.85 1.03 -31.86
CA PRO A 587 -5.41 1.68 -30.63
C PRO A 587 -6.56 1.76 -29.62
N PHE A 588 -6.26 1.47 -28.35
CA PHE A 588 -7.27 1.53 -27.29
C PHE A 588 -7.47 2.99 -26.92
N GLU A 589 -8.56 3.56 -27.40
CA GLU A 589 -8.96 4.94 -27.15
C GLU A 589 -9.94 5.02 -25.96
N GLY A 590 -9.89 6.10 -25.20
CA GLY A 590 -10.84 6.37 -24.12
C GLY A 590 -10.25 7.01 -22.86
N GLN A 591 -8.92 7.10 -22.75
CA GLN A 591 -8.26 7.95 -21.74
C GLN A 591 -8.06 9.36 -22.29
N PRO A 592 -8.40 10.41 -21.52
CA PRO A 592 -8.34 11.80 -21.99
C PRO A 592 -6.92 12.40 -21.98
N ASP A 593 -5.93 11.67 -21.47
CA ASP A 593 -4.59 12.20 -21.18
C ASP A 593 -3.48 11.16 -21.41
N GLU A 594 -2.22 11.59 -21.30
CA GLU A 594 -1.02 10.80 -21.59
C GLU A 594 -0.98 9.46 -20.83
N ILE A 595 -0.47 8.41 -21.47
CA ILE A 595 -0.30 7.08 -20.86
C ILE A 595 1.14 6.90 -20.40
N ASN A 596 1.37 7.04 -19.10
CA ASN A 596 2.71 6.93 -18.52
C ASN A 596 3.20 5.49 -18.37
N SER A 597 2.30 4.52 -18.14
CA SER A 597 2.67 3.14 -17.82
C SER A 597 1.65 2.13 -18.33
N VAL A 598 2.14 0.98 -18.79
CA VAL A 598 1.33 -0.19 -19.18
C VAL A 598 1.94 -1.48 -18.62
N ALA A 599 1.08 -2.44 -18.26
CA ALA A 599 1.50 -3.77 -17.79
C ALA A 599 0.50 -4.85 -18.21
N PHE A 600 1.00 -6.02 -18.64
CA PHE A 600 0.16 -7.20 -18.88
C PHE A 600 -0.20 -7.90 -17.57
N SER A 601 -1.40 -8.49 -17.52
CA SER A 601 -1.74 -9.46 -16.49
C SER A 601 -0.92 -10.75 -16.67
N PRO A 602 -0.69 -11.53 -15.59
CA PRO A 602 0.09 -12.78 -15.66
C PRO A 602 -0.47 -13.85 -16.61
N ASP A 603 -1.78 -13.80 -16.89
CA ASP A 603 -2.45 -14.67 -17.87
C ASP A 603 -2.43 -14.12 -19.30
N GLY A 604 -1.90 -12.90 -19.51
CA GLY A 604 -1.81 -12.22 -20.81
C GLY A 604 -3.14 -11.73 -21.38
N ARG A 605 -4.25 -11.87 -20.65
CA ARG A 605 -5.59 -11.54 -21.15
C ARG A 605 -5.96 -10.08 -20.94
N ARG A 606 -5.32 -9.40 -20.00
CA ARG A 606 -5.64 -8.02 -19.62
C ARG A 606 -4.40 -7.12 -19.66
N ILE A 607 -4.62 -5.84 -19.88
CA ILE A 607 -3.60 -4.80 -19.82
C ILE A 607 -4.06 -3.73 -18.83
N ALA A 608 -3.21 -3.35 -17.88
CA ALA A 608 -3.44 -2.20 -17.01
C ALA A 608 -2.72 -0.99 -17.61
N SER A 609 -3.37 0.17 -17.61
CA SER A 609 -2.76 1.45 -17.96
C SER A 609 -2.88 2.45 -16.80
N GLY A 610 -1.84 3.25 -16.59
CA GLY A 610 -1.83 4.41 -15.70
C GLY A 610 -1.61 5.69 -16.50
N SER A 611 -2.42 6.71 -16.24
CA SER A 611 -2.46 7.94 -17.04
C SER A 611 -2.22 9.20 -16.19
N GLU A 612 -1.90 10.29 -16.89
CA GLU A 612 -1.87 11.66 -16.36
C GLU A 612 -3.25 12.12 -15.85
N ASP A 613 -4.33 11.47 -16.30
CA ASP A 613 -5.72 11.69 -15.83
C ASP A 613 -5.99 11.27 -14.37
N CYS A 614 -4.95 10.89 -13.62
CA CYS A 614 -4.98 10.41 -12.23
C CYS A 614 -5.74 9.08 -12.04
N SER A 615 -6.04 8.34 -13.11
CA SER A 615 -6.78 7.08 -13.08
C SER A 615 -6.00 5.91 -13.68
N ALA A 616 -6.26 4.72 -13.14
CA ALA A 616 -5.81 3.46 -13.72
C ALA A 616 -6.99 2.73 -14.39
N ARG A 617 -6.74 2.03 -15.49
CA ARG A 617 -7.76 1.28 -16.24
C ARG A 617 -7.26 -0.11 -16.60
N VAL A 618 -8.18 -1.05 -16.77
CA VAL A 618 -7.89 -2.41 -17.21
C VAL A 618 -8.64 -2.71 -18.48
N TRP A 619 -7.90 -3.11 -19.51
CA TRP A 619 -8.37 -3.40 -20.85
C TRP A 619 -8.28 -4.89 -21.12
N ASP A 620 -9.18 -5.39 -21.95
CA ASP A 620 -9.05 -6.70 -22.57
C ASP A 620 -7.96 -6.63 -23.66
N ALA A 621 -6.97 -7.51 -23.58
CA ALA A 621 -5.77 -7.42 -24.41
C ALA A 621 -6.01 -7.81 -25.88
N GLU A 622 -7.13 -8.45 -26.20
CA GLU A 622 -7.47 -8.90 -27.56
C GLU A 622 -8.43 -7.92 -28.24
N SER A 623 -9.50 -7.54 -27.56
CA SER A 623 -10.54 -6.64 -28.09
C SER A 623 -10.26 -5.16 -27.87
N GLY A 624 -9.45 -4.80 -26.88
CA GLY A 624 -9.26 -3.41 -26.44
C GLY A 624 -10.43 -2.85 -25.63
N ALA A 625 -11.41 -3.67 -25.26
CA ALA A 625 -12.54 -3.23 -24.46
C ALA A 625 -12.12 -2.91 -23.02
N LEU A 626 -12.72 -1.89 -22.42
CA LEU A 626 -12.52 -1.58 -21.00
C LEU A 626 -13.19 -2.67 -20.14
N VAL A 627 -12.39 -3.39 -19.35
CA VAL A 627 -12.82 -4.48 -18.46
C VAL A 627 -13.10 -3.97 -17.05
N ALA A 628 -12.28 -3.04 -16.55
CA ALA A 628 -12.45 -2.42 -15.23
C ALA A 628 -11.84 -1.01 -15.18
N GLY A 629 -12.36 -0.17 -14.29
CA GLY A 629 -11.98 1.23 -14.14
C GLY A 629 -12.96 2.21 -14.80
N PRO A 630 -12.69 3.53 -14.76
CA PRO A 630 -11.48 4.15 -14.21
C PRO A 630 -11.37 4.00 -12.69
N PHE A 631 -10.23 3.50 -12.22
CA PHE A 631 -9.88 3.44 -10.80
C PHE A 631 -9.44 4.83 -10.36
N GLN A 632 -10.36 5.55 -9.72
CA GLN A 632 -10.13 6.89 -9.22
C GLN A 632 -9.73 6.87 -7.76
N GLY A 633 -8.79 7.74 -7.41
CA GLY A 633 -8.39 7.96 -6.02
C GLY A 633 -7.08 8.70 -5.88
N HIS A 634 -6.12 8.49 -6.80
CA HIS A 634 -4.92 9.32 -6.87
C HIS A 634 -5.28 10.79 -7.10
N THR A 635 -4.51 11.69 -6.50
CA THR A 635 -4.73 13.13 -6.61
C THR A 635 -3.71 13.81 -7.52
N ASP A 636 -2.93 13.02 -8.25
CA ASP A 636 -1.96 13.48 -9.24
C ASP A 636 -1.65 12.34 -10.23
N SER A 637 -0.91 12.64 -11.30
CA SER A 637 -0.61 11.72 -12.39
C SER A 637 -0.10 10.36 -11.90
N ILE A 638 -0.59 9.27 -12.50
CA ILE A 638 -0.06 7.92 -12.25
C ILE A 638 1.16 7.72 -13.16
N ARG A 639 2.32 7.44 -12.56
CA ARG A 639 3.60 7.27 -13.27
C ARG A 639 3.93 5.81 -13.55
N SER A 640 3.44 4.88 -12.75
CA SER A 640 3.72 3.45 -12.91
C SER A 640 2.55 2.60 -12.44
N VAL A 641 2.29 1.51 -13.17
CA VAL A 641 1.32 0.47 -12.81
C VAL A 641 1.93 -0.93 -12.93
N ALA A 642 1.55 -1.85 -12.04
CA ALA A 642 1.99 -3.25 -12.08
C ALA A 642 0.87 -4.19 -11.61
N PHE A 643 0.73 -5.35 -12.26
CA PHE A 643 -0.14 -6.42 -11.75
C PHE A 643 0.55 -7.23 -10.65
N SER A 644 -0.24 -7.73 -9.70
CA SER A 644 0.21 -8.79 -8.81
C SER A 644 0.39 -10.11 -9.59
N PRO A 645 1.26 -11.02 -9.13
CA PRO A 645 1.52 -12.30 -9.82
C PRO A 645 0.29 -13.22 -9.95
N ASP A 646 -0.71 -13.05 -9.10
CA ASP A 646 -2.00 -13.75 -9.18
C ASP A 646 -3.00 -13.07 -10.13
N GLY A 647 -2.68 -11.88 -10.66
CA GLY A 647 -3.55 -11.07 -11.52
C GLY A 647 -4.79 -10.48 -10.82
N GLN A 648 -4.92 -10.61 -9.50
CA GLN A 648 -6.09 -10.14 -8.74
C GLN A 648 -5.97 -8.69 -8.27
N ARG A 649 -4.76 -8.11 -8.27
CA ARG A 649 -4.48 -6.76 -7.81
C ARG A 649 -3.63 -5.97 -8.78
N ILE A 650 -3.73 -4.65 -8.68
CA ILE A 650 -2.88 -3.69 -9.39
C ILE A 650 -2.25 -2.75 -8.35
N ALA A 651 -0.96 -2.49 -8.47
CA ALA A 651 -0.27 -1.44 -7.76
C ALA A 651 -0.09 -0.24 -8.70
N SER A 652 -0.28 0.97 -8.19
CA SER A 652 0.02 2.21 -8.90
C SER A 652 0.87 3.16 -8.06
N GLY A 653 1.87 3.79 -8.67
CA GLY A 653 2.67 4.87 -8.09
C GLY A 653 2.34 6.20 -8.77
N SER A 654 2.22 7.27 -7.99
CA SER A 654 1.75 8.58 -8.47
C SER A 654 2.62 9.75 -7.98
N ASP A 655 2.46 10.87 -8.68
CA ASP A 655 2.98 12.17 -8.29
C ASP A 655 2.39 12.69 -6.96
N ASP A 656 1.33 12.07 -6.42
CA ASP A 656 0.76 12.37 -5.10
C ASP A 656 1.58 11.84 -3.90
N ASN A 657 2.77 11.28 -4.18
CA ASN A 657 3.68 10.64 -3.23
C ASN A 657 3.18 9.32 -2.63
N SER A 658 2.11 8.72 -3.16
CA SER A 658 1.55 7.47 -2.65
C SER A 658 1.71 6.30 -3.62
N VAL A 659 1.72 5.09 -3.04
CA VAL A 659 1.46 3.85 -3.78
C VAL A 659 0.09 3.35 -3.40
N ARG A 660 -0.72 2.89 -4.36
CA ARG A 660 -2.06 2.36 -4.10
C ARG A 660 -2.23 0.97 -4.64
N ILE A 661 -2.96 0.14 -3.90
CA ILE A 661 -3.32 -1.22 -4.28
C ILE A 661 -4.81 -1.29 -4.58
N TRP A 662 -5.14 -1.78 -5.78
CA TRP A 662 -6.50 -1.88 -6.31
C TRP A 662 -6.88 -3.34 -6.55
N ARG A 663 -8.16 -3.66 -6.40
CA ARG A 663 -8.71 -4.93 -6.89
C ARG A 663 -8.81 -4.89 -8.41
N ALA A 664 -8.23 -5.87 -9.09
CA ALA A 664 -8.20 -5.97 -10.54
C ALA A 664 -9.41 -6.71 -11.14
N GLU A 665 -10.32 -7.22 -10.32
CA GLU A 665 -11.46 -8.02 -10.78
C GLU A 665 -12.45 -7.21 -11.63
N SER A 666 -13.06 -7.90 -12.60
CA SER A 666 -14.16 -7.42 -13.43
C SER A 666 -15.46 -7.39 -12.61
N GLY A 667 -15.61 -6.36 -11.78
CA GLY A 667 -16.90 -5.96 -11.21
C GLY A 667 -17.58 -4.97 -12.14
N VAL A 668 -18.91 -5.09 -12.27
CA VAL A 668 -19.81 -4.21 -13.02
C VAL A 668 -19.27 -2.78 -13.04
N LEU A 669 -19.21 -2.17 -14.24
CA LEU A 669 -19.11 -0.72 -14.42
C LEU A 669 -20.17 -0.11 -13.50
N SER A 670 -19.81 0.15 -12.24
CA SER A 670 -20.73 0.77 -11.31
C SER A 670 -20.99 2.09 -11.95
N ALA A 671 -22.22 2.28 -12.44
CA ALA A 671 -22.65 3.51 -13.05
C ALA A 671 -22.10 4.60 -12.16
N THR A 672 -21.13 5.33 -12.69
CA THR A 672 -20.43 6.38 -11.97
C THR A 672 -21.50 7.16 -11.24
N PRO A 673 -21.44 7.34 -9.91
CA PRO A 673 -22.14 8.45 -9.30
C PRO A 673 -21.80 9.64 -10.18
N SER A 674 -22.84 10.20 -10.78
CA SER A 674 -22.80 11.19 -11.86
C SER A 674 -21.56 12.04 -11.76
N GLU A 675 -20.81 12.20 -12.85
CA GLU A 675 -19.77 13.22 -13.04
C GLU A 675 -19.77 14.27 -11.92
N GLU A 676 -19.12 14.05 -10.78
CA GLU A 676 -19.16 14.96 -9.63
C GLU A 676 -17.69 15.12 -9.22
N ASN A 677 -17.05 16.12 -9.82
CA ASN A 677 -15.60 16.39 -9.88
C ASN A 677 -14.69 15.16 -9.98
N THR A 678 -14.46 14.71 -11.21
CA THR A 678 -13.45 13.69 -11.52
C THR A 678 -12.04 14.27 -11.78
N GLY A 679 -11.87 15.60 -11.79
CA GLY A 679 -10.60 16.28 -12.05
C GLY A 679 -10.11 17.14 -10.88
N LEU A 680 -8.80 17.39 -10.84
CA LEU A 680 -8.17 18.26 -9.85
C LEU A 680 -8.76 19.67 -9.91
N ILE A 681 -9.05 20.23 -8.74
CA ILE A 681 -9.59 21.58 -8.59
C ILE A 681 -8.45 22.58 -8.76
N SER A 682 -8.55 23.40 -9.79
CA SER A 682 -7.57 24.43 -10.10
C SER A 682 -7.81 25.71 -9.30
N SER A 683 -9.08 26.03 -9.05
CA SER A 683 -9.52 27.24 -8.37
C SER A 683 -10.92 27.03 -7.80
N ALA A 684 -11.15 27.56 -6.61
CA ALA A 684 -12.44 27.56 -5.95
C ALA A 684 -12.65 28.88 -5.19
N THR A 685 -13.88 29.36 -5.17
CA THR A 685 -14.29 30.60 -4.51
C THR A 685 -15.67 30.42 -3.85
N ILE A 686 -15.91 31.18 -2.78
CA ILE A 686 -17.22 31.24 -2.11
C ILE A 686 -17.97 32.50 -2.55
N SER A 687 -19.30 32.42 -2.62
CA SER A 687 -20.14 33.56 -2.96
C SER A 687 -20.12 34.62 -1.86
N PRO A 688 -20.38 35.90 -2.20
CA PRO A 688 -20.52 37.00 -1.24
C PRO A 688 -21.41 36.70 -0.03
N ASP A 689 -22.54 36.01 -0.25
CA ASP A 689 -23.51 35.65 0.79
C ASP A 689 -23.15 34.36 1.56
N GLY A 690 -22.05 33.69 1.20
CA GLY A 690 -21.59 32.46 1.85
C GLY A 690 -22.43 31.22 1.55
N ARG A 691 -23.43 31.31 0.65
CA ARG A 691 -24.39 30.23 0.36
C ARG A 691 -23.96 29.32 -0.79
N HIS A 692 -23.18 29.83 -1.72
CA HIS A 692 -22.76 29.11 -2.92
C HIS A 692 -21.24 29.03 -3.03
N ILE A 693 -20.75 27.97 -3.66
CA ILE A 693 -19.34 27.78 -3.98
C ILE A 693 -19.23 27.53 -5.47
N ALA A 694 -18.30 28.20 -6.13
CA ALA A 694 -17.92 27.89 -7.49
C ALA A 694 -16.52 27.28 -7.50
N ALA A 695 -16.32 26.20 -8.24
CA ALA A 695 -15.00 25.64 -8.48
C ALA A 695 -14.85 25.17 -9.92
N ALA A 696 -13.60 25.16 -10.36
CA ALA A 696 -13.20 24.69 -11.67
C ALA A 696 -12.34 23.43 -11.55
N SER A 697 -12.65 22.43 -12.37
CA SER A 697 -11.89 21.19 -12.52
C SER A 697 -11.79 20.85 -14.01
N GLY A 698 -10.57 20.64 -14.50
CA GLY A 698 -10.37 20.41 -15.93
C GLY A 698 -10.83 21.60 -16.78
N GLY A 699 -11.60 21.30 -17.83
CA GLY A 699 -12.23 22.31 -18.71
C GLY A 699 -13.62 22.78 -18.25
N SER A 700 -14.10 22.38 -17.07
CA SER A 700 -15.47 22.66 -16.62
C SER A 700 -15.52 23.36 -15.26
N GLY A 701 -16.54 24.19 -15.05
CA GLY A 701 -16.84 24.80 -13.75
C GLY A 701 -18.18 24.32 -13.20
N ARG A 702 -18.34 24.31 -11.87
CA ARG A 702 -19.55 23.87 -11.17
C ARG A 702 -19.84 24.75 -9.96
N VAL A 703 -21.09 24.81 -9.56
CA VAL A 703 -21.57 25.55 -8.38
C VAL A 703 -22.38 24.65 -7.47
N TRP A 704 -22.10 24.75 -6.17
CA TRP A 704 -22.83 24.03 -5.16
C TRP A 704 -23.40 24.93 -4.07
N ASP A 705 -24.42 24.44 -3.39
CA ASP A 705 -24.98 25.03 -2.18
C ASP A 705 -24.23 24.53 -0.94
N VAL A 706 -23.87 25.46 -0.06
CA VAL A 706 -23.03 25.18 1.13
C VAL A 706 -23.80 24.45 2.23
N GLU A 707 -25.09 24.72 2.39
CA GLU A 707 -25.87 24.13 3.50
C GLU A 707 -26.30 22.70 3.20
N THR A 708 -26.73 22.46 1.97
CA THR A 708 -27.24 21.15 1.53
C THR A 708 -26.14 20.26 0.97
N GLY A 709 -25.04 20.85 0.51
CA GLY A 709 -24.02 20.13 -0.22
C GLY A 709 -24.49 19.64 -1.60
N ALA A 710 -25.55 20.22 -2.17
CA ALA A 710 -26.08 19.82 -3.46
C ALA A 710 -25.48 20.66 -4.60
N LEU A 711 -25.23 20.04 -5.75
CA LEU A 711 -24.89 20.75 -6.98
C LEU A 711 -26.08 21.64 -7.38
N THR A 712 -25.85 22.94 -7.49
CA THR A 712 -26.87 23.93 -7.86
C THR A 712 -26.83 24.24 -9.35
N ALA A 713 -25.65 24.31 -9.95
CA ALA A 713 -25.48 24.61 -11.38
C ALA A 713 -24.17 24.04 -11.94
N GLY A 714 -24.16 23.73 -13.25
CA GLY A 714 -23.04 23.15 -13.98
C GLY A 714 -23.28 21.70 -14.44
N PRO A 715 -22.34 21.08 -15.18
CA PRO A 715 -21.05 21.63 -15.62
C PRO A 715 -21.19 22.81 -16.61
N PHE A 716 -20.36 23.84 -16.44
CA PHE A 716 -20.27 24.99 -17.36
C PHE A 716 -19.36 24.62 -18.53
N GLU A 717 -19.96 24.07 -19.59
CA GLU A 717 -19.24 23.65 -20.78
C GLU A 717 -19.09 24.80 -21.78
N GLY A 718 -17.88 25.00 -22.30
CA GLY A 718 -17.60 25.99 -23.33
C GLY A 718 -16.13 26.39 -23.45
N HIS A 719 -15.33 26.22 -22.40
CA HIS A 719 -13.88 26.34 -22.51
C HIS A 719 -13.31 25.09 -23.20
N THR A 720 -12.35 25.29 -24.11
CA THR A 720 -11.67 24.19 -24.83
C THR A 720 -10.37 23.76 -24.16
N GLY A 721 -10.03 24.39 -23.04
CA GLY A 721 -8.85 24.07 -22.25
C GLY A 721 -9.09 24.22 -20.75
N TYR A 722 -8.07 23.85 -19.98
CA TYR A 722 -8.09 23.85 -18.51
C TYR A 722 -8.43 25.23 -17.93
N ILE A 723 -9.43 25.31 -17.06
CA ILE A 723 -9.79 26.54 -16.35
C ILE A 723 -8.81 26.72 -15.19
N TRP A 724 -8.15 27.88 -15.09
CA TRP A 724 -7.14 28.15 -14.05
C TRP A 724 -7.64 29.00 -12.89
N SER A 725 -8.70 29.77 -13.11
CA SER A 725 -9.22 30.72 -12.12
C SER A 725 -10.71 30.93 -12.29
N VAL A 726 -11.42 30.99 -11.16
CA VAL A 726 -12.83 31.39 -11.08
C VAL A 726 -13.03 32.49 -10.04
N ALA A 727 -13.95 33.41 -10.28
CA ALA A 727 -14.29 34.49 -9.36
C ALA A 727 -15.79 34.81 -9.41
N PHE A 728 -16.43 35.05 -8.26
CA PHE A 728 -17.80 35.54 -8.18
C PHE A 728 -17.87 37.05 -8.41
N SER A 729 -18.96 37.52 -9.01
CA SER A 729 -19.34 38.93 -8.97
C SER A 729 -19.75 39.33 -7.54
N PRO A 730 -19.63 40.61 -7.16
CA PRO A 730 -19.98 41.09 -5.82
C PRO A 730 -21.46 40.90 -5.43
N ASP A 731 -22.35 40.79 -6.42
CA ASP A 731 -23.77 40.47 -6.23
C ASP A 731 -24.08 38.96 -6.17
N GLY A 732 -23.07 38.11 -6.37
CA GLY A 732 -23.17 36.65 -6.39
C GLY A 732 -23.88 36.04 -7.60
N GLN A 733 -24.38 36.86 -8.55
CA GLN A 733 -25.21 36.38 -9.66
C GLN A 733 -24.40 35.89 -10.87
N ARG A 734 -23.12 36.26 -10.98
CA ARG A 734 -22.24 35.90 -12.08
C ARG A 734 -20.93 35.28 -11.60
N ILE A 735 -20.34 34.44 -12.45
CA ILE A 735 -19.03 33.81 -12.25
C ILE A 735 -18.18 34.11 -13.47
N ALA A 736 -16.96 34.61 -13.29
CA ALA A 736 -15.96 34.74 -14.34
C ALA A 736 -14.99 33.56 -14.28
N SER A 737 -14.61 33.01 -15.43
CA SER A 737 -13.61 31.95 -15.57
C SER A 737 -12.52 32.36 -16.57
N GLY A 738 -11.25 32.06 -16.23
CA GLY A 738 -10.10 32.20 -17.13
C GLY A 738 -9.48 30.84 -17.45
N SER A 739 -9.16 30.58 -18.73
CA SER A 739 -8.74 29.26 -19.21
C SER A 739 -7.41 29.25 -19.98
N ARG A 740 -6.83 28.05 -20.11
CA ARG A 740 -5.72 27.70 -20.99
C ARG A 740 -6.00 28.06 -22.45
N ASP A 741 -7.27 28.10 -22.86
CA ASP A 741 -7.70 28.51 -24.20
C ASP A 741 -7.48 30.02 -24.50
N GLY A 742 -7.02 30.80 -23.52
CA GLY A 742 -6.72 32.23 -23.70
C GLY A 742 -7.95 33.14 -23.59
N SER A 743 -9.13 32.60 -23.28
CA SER A 743 -10.36 33.36 -23.15
C SER A 743 -10.79 33.56 -21.69
N VAL A 744 -11.59 34.61 -21.48
CA VAL A 744 -12.40 34.80 -20.25
C VAL A 744 -13.87 34.60 -20.60
N ARG A 745 -14.62 33.90 -19.75
CA ARG A 745 -16.07 33.71 -19.90
C ARG A 745 -16.80 34.09 -18.63
N VAL A 746 -18.04 34.55 -18.76
CA VAL A 746 -18.91 34.94 -17.65
C VAL A 746 -20.19 34.11 -17.69
N TRP A 747 -20.52 33.48 -16.58
CA TRP A 747 -21.62 32.54 -16.41
C TRP A 747 -22.62 33.05 -15.39
N HIS A 748 -23.87 32.64 -15.52
CA HIS A 748 -24.90 32.91 -14.52
C HIS A 748 -24.84 31.86 -13.42
N THR A 749 -24.72 32.28 -12.16
CA THR A 749 -24.45 31.39 -11.02
C THR A 749 -25.48 30.26 -10.86
N GLN A 750 -26.76 30.56 -11.01
CA GLN A 750 -27.84 29.61 -10.71
C GLN A 750 -28.21 28.70 -11.88
N THR A 751 -28.01 29.16 -13.11
CA THR A 751 -28.45 28.43 -14.31
C THR A 751 -27.28 27.79 -15.04
N GLY A 752 -26.05 28.24 -14.78
CA GLY A 752 -24.86 27.85 -15.51
C GLY A 752 -24.81 28.33 -16.95
N ALA A 753 -25.75 29.16 -17.38
CA ALA A 753 -25.78 29.70 -18.73
C ALA A 753 -24.62 30.68 -18.94
N LEU A 754 -23.99 30.63 -20.11
CA LEU A 754 -23.03 31.63 -20.54
C LEU A 754 -23.75 32.98 -20.73
N VAL A 755 -23.35 33.98 -19.96
CA VAL A 755 -23.91 35.35 -19.97
C VAL A 755 -23.14 36.23 -20.94
N ALA A 756 -21.80 36.14 -20.93
CA ALA A 756 -20.93 36.91 -21.80
C ALA A 756 -19.62 36.16 -22.06
N GLY A 757 -19.08 36.28 -23.28
CA GLY A 757 -17.83 35.66 -23.72
C GLY A 757 -18.00 34.69 -24.92
N PRO A 758 -16.91 34.10 -25.43
CA PRO A 758 -15.53 34.25 -24.95
C PRO A 758 -14.97 35.67 -25.19
N PHE A 759 -14.27 36.23 -24.20
CA PHE A 759 -13.53 37.48 -24.34
C PHE A 759 -12.15 37.16 -24.92
N GLU A 760 -11.97 37.47 -26.20
CA GLU A 760 -10.74 37.15 -26.94
C GLU A 760 -9.76 38.33 -26.92
N GLY A 761 -8.47 38.03 -26.68
CA GLY A 761 -7.41 39.02 -26.76
C GLY A 761 -6.11 38.63 -26.05
N HIS A 762 -6.13 37.65 -25.14
CA HIS A 762 -4.89 37.06 -24.64
C HIS A 762 -4.36 36.01 -25.62
N ASN A 763 -3.03 35.96 -25.79
CA ASN A 763 -2.38 35.03 -26.73
C ASN A 763 -1.91 33.74 -26.07
N GLN A 764 -2.06 33.63 -24.75
CA GLN A 764 -1.73 32.46 -23.96
C GLN A 764 -2.72 32.34 -22.80
N THR A 765 -2.56 31.28 -22.01
CA THR A 765 -3.37 30.93 -20.83
C THR A 765 -3.70 32.14 -19.94
N VAL A 766 -4.98 32.29 -19.61
CA VAL A 766 -5.45 33.24 -18.60
C VAL A 766 -5.37 32.56 -17.23
N ALA A 767 -4.43 32.99 -16.41
CA ALA A 767 -4.09 32.32 -15.16
C ALA A 767 -4.90 32.84 -13.95
N SER A 768 -5.46 34.04 -14.04
CA SER A 768 -6.21 34.67 -12.95
C SER A 768 -7.26 35.64 -13.48
N VAL A 769 -8.44 35.65 -12.86
CA VAL A 769 -9.53 36.60 -13.12
C VAL A 769 -10.06 37.18 -11.81
N ALA A 770 -10.44 38.46 -11.81
CA ALA A 770 -11.04 39.13 -10.64
C ALA A 770 -12.09 40.17 -11.07
N PHE A 771 -13.19 40.26 -10.34
CA PHE A 771 -14.21 41.31 -10.51
C PHE A 771 -13.85 42.59 -9.75
N SER A 772 -14.24 43.75 -10.30
CA SER A 772 -14.33 44.99 -9.54
C SER A 772 -15.48 44.95 -8.52
N LEU A 773 -15.39 45.72 -7.44
CA LEU A 773 -16.41 45.72 -6.37
C LEU A 773 -17.80 46.21 -6.83
N ASP A 774 -17.86 46.98 -7.91
CA ASP A 774 -19.11 47.39 -8.57
C ASP A 774 -19.68 46.34 -9.55
N GLY A 775 -18.95 45.23 -9.77
CA GLY A 775 -19.30 44.14 -10.68
C GLY A 775 -19.27 44.50 -12.17
N ARG A 776 -18.81 45.70 -12.54
CA ARG A 776 -18.85 46.18 -13.94
C ARG A 776 -17.62 45.81 -14.74
N ARG A 777 -16.49 45.53 -14.09
CA ARG A 777 -15.22 45.22 -14.77
C ARG A 777 -14.64 43.89 -14.31
N ILE A 778 -13.90 43.25 -15.20
CA ILE A 778 -13.12 42.04 -14.93
C ILE A 778 -11.66 42.32 -15.29
N ALA A 779 -10.73 42.06 -14.37
CA ALA A 779 -9.30 42.05 -14.66
C ALA A 779 -8.85 40.61 -14.93
N SER A 780 -8.00 40.42 -15.94
CA SER A 780 -7.39 39.12 -16.27
C SER A 780 -5.88 39.24 -16.36
N GLY A 781 -5.16 38.29 -15.76
CA GLY A 781 -3.70 38.12 -15.88
C GLY A 781 -3.36 36.87 -16.68
N SER A 782 -2.41 36.95 -17.60
CA SER A 782 -2.07 35.88 -18.53
C SER A 782 -0.57 35.54 -18.56
N TRP A 783 -0.28 34.34 -19.07
CA TRP A 783 1.07 33.90 -19.41
C TRP A 783 1.65 34.69 -20.60
N ASP A 784 0.85 35.46 -21.32
CA ASP A 784 1.33 36.42 -22.33
C ASP A 784 1.98 37.69 -21.74
N GLU A 785 2.29 37.66 -20.44
CA GLU A 785 2.95 38.73 -19.67
C GLU A 785 2.09 40.00 -19.49
N SER A 786 0.81 39.95 -19.88
CA SER A 786 -0.08 41.11 -19.85
C SER A 786 -1.25 40.97 -18.88
N ILE A 787 -1.79 42.13 -18.51
CA ILE A 787 -3.04 42.27 -17.76
C ILE A 787 -4.03 43.03 -18.63
N ARG A 788 -5.29 42.60 -18.64
CA ARG A 788 -6.38 43.26 -19.38
C ARG A 788 -7.57 43.51 -18.48
N VAL A 789 -8.30 44.61 -18.74
CA VAL A 789 -9.54 44.97 -18.04
C VAL A 789 -10.69 44.99 -19.03
N TRP A 790 -11.72 44.20 -18.76
CA TRP A 790 -12.88 43.97 -19.61
C TRP A 790 -14.13 44.56 -18.97
N ASP A 791 -15.11 44.90 -19.81
CA ASP A 791 -16.46 45.19 -19.38
C ASP A 791 -17.19 43.86 -19.14
N ALA A 792 -17.75 43.70 -17.94
CA ALA A 792 -18.30 42.42 -17.48
C ALA A 792 -19.62 42.02 -18.18
N GLU A 793 -20.29 42.95 -18.84
CA GLU A 793 -21.58 42.74 -19.51
C GLU A 793 -21.40 42.53 -21.01
N THR A 794 -20.59 43.39 -21.64
CA THR A 794 -20.37 43.37 -23.09
C THR A 794 -19.17 42.55 -23.53
N GLY A 795 -18.21 42.29 -22.63
CA GLY A 795 -16.93 41.66 -22.97
C GLY A 795 -15.94 42.56 -23.70
N ALA A 796 -16.27 43.83 -23.88
CA ALA A 796 -15.38 44.78 -24.54
C ALA A 796 -14.14 45.04 -23.67
N LEU A 797 -12.97 45.13 -24.31
CA LEU A 797 -11.74 45.56 -23.65
C LEU A 797 -11.87 47.04 -23.25
N VAL A 798 -11.85 47.33 -21.95
CA VAL A 798 -11.94 48.70 -21.40
C VAL A 798 -10.57 49.35 -21.36
N VAL A 799 -9.57 48.64 -20.82
CA VAL A 799 -8.18 49.14 -20.71
C VAL A 799 -7.19 47.97 -20.82
N GLY A 800 -6.06 48.19 -21.50
CA GLY A 800 -4.98 47.20 -21.64
C GLY A 800 -4.59 46.95 -23.11
N PRO A 801 -3.61 46.07 -23.37
CA PRO A 801 -2.86 45.26 -22.41
C PRO A 801 -1.86 46.08 -21.57
N PHE A 802 -1.83 45.87 -20.25
CA PHE A 802 -0.81 46.46 -19.37
C PHE A 802 0.49 45.68 -19.56
N LYS A 803 1.58 46.37 -19.90
CA LYS A 803 2.89 45.76 -20.11
C LYS A 803 3.89 46.28 -19.08
N GLY A 804 4.65 45.38 -18.47
CA GLY A 804 5.71 45.75 -17.52
C GLY A 804 6.27 44.59 -16.71
N HIS A 805 5.53 43.49 -16.53
CA HIS A 805 6.11 42.23 -16.07
C HIS A 805 7.00 41.62 -17.15
N THR A 806 8.00 40.85 -16.73
CA THR A 806 8.99 40.22 -17.64
C THR A 806 8.81 38.71 -17.79
N ARG A 807 7.80 38.16 -17.10
CA ARG A 807 7.38 36.76 -17.12
C ARG A 807 5.88 36.68 -16.85
N TRP A 808 5.33 35.47 -16.87
CA TRP A 808 3.91 35.17 -16.72
C TRP A 808 3.26 35.86 -15.52
N VAL A 809 2.07 36.44 -15.73
CA VAL A 809 1.26 37.03 -14.66
C VAL A 809 0.37 35.94 -14.10
N ARG A 810 0.58 35.56 -12.84
CA ARG A 810 -0.07 34.39 -12.22
C ARG A 810 -1.32 34.74 -11.42
N SER A 811 -1.39 35.96 -10.86
CA SER A 811 -2.49 36.41 -10.02
C SER A 811 -2.74 37.91 -10.19
N VAL A 812 -4.01 38.30 -10.22
CA VAL A 812 -4.47 39.70 -10.26
C VAL A 812 -5.58 39.94 -9.23
N ALA A 813 -5.63 41.14 -8.65
CA ALA A 813 -6.68 41.54 -7.72
C ALA A 813 -7.02 43.04 -7.87
N PHE A 814 -8.29 43.40 -7.72
CA PHE A 814 -8.71 44.80 -7.63
C PHE A 814 -8.56 45.33 -6.20
N SER A 815 -8.24 46.62 -6.07
CA SER A 815 -8.39 47.32 -4.80
C SER A 815 -9.89 47.46 -4.44
N PRO A 816 -10.23 47.57 -3.14
CA PRO A 816 -11.63 47.73 -2.71
C PRO A 816 -12.35 48.93 -3.34
N ASP A 817 -11.62 50.01 -3.67
CA ASP A 817 -12.16 51.19 -4.36
C ASP A 817 -12.25 51.04 -5.89
N GLY A 818 -11.77 49.93 -6.45
CA GLY A 818 -11.76 49.62 -7.89
C GLY A 818 -10.79 50.45 -8.72
N ARG A 819 -9.97 51.33 -8.11
CA ARG A 819 -9.09 52.25 -8.83
C ARG A 819 -7.71 51.66 -9.14
N ARG A 820 -7.27 50.67 -8.37
CA ARG A 820 -5.97 50.03 -8.52
C ARG A 820 -6.12 48.53 -8.81
N ILE A 821 -5.14 47.97 -9.51
CA ILE A 821 -4.99 46.52 -9.70
C ILE A 821 -3.63 46.12 -9.14
N ALA A 822 -3.56 45.05 -8.36
CA ALA A 822 -2.31 44.40 -7.96
C ALA A 822 -2.09 43.17 -8.86
N SER A 823 -0.83 42.89 -9.19
CA SER A 823 -0.45 41.69 -9.94
C SER A 823 0.79 41.02 -9.36
N GLY A 824 0.77 39.69 -9.33
CA GLY A 824 1.90 38.83 -8.98
C GLY A 824 2.39 38.04 -10.20
N SER A 825 3.70 37.95 -10.38
CA SER A 825 4.32 37.34 -11.56
C SER A 825 5.44 36.36 -11.22
N TRP A 826 5.74 35.50 -12.18
CA TRP A 826 6.92 34.62 -12.21
C TRP A 826 8.25 35.36 -12.36
N ASP A 827 8.23 36.69 -12.48
CA ASP A 827 9.41 37.53 -12.34
C ASP A 827 9.77 37.85 -10.87
N ALA A 828 9.15 37.15 -9.92
CA ALA A 828 9.32 37.29 -8.48
C ALA A 828 8.93 38.67 -7.92
N SER A 829 8.09 39.43 -8.65
CA SER A 829 7.66 40.77 -8.24
C SER A 829 6.14 40.93 -8.15
N VAL A 830 5.75 41.89 -7.31
CA VAL A 830 4.38 42.42 -7.25
C VAL A 830 4.36 43.84 -7.82
N ARG A 831 3.33 44.19 -8.59
CA ARG A 831 3.14 45.54 -9.15
C ARG A 831 1.72 46.05 -8.89
N VAL A 832 1.60 47.37 -8.76
CA VAL A 832 0.32 48.07 -8.60
C VAL A 832 0.09 48.97 -9.80
N TRP A 833 -1.08 48.85 -10.42
CA TRP A 833 -1.47 49.52 -11.65
C TRP A 833 -2.68 50.40 -11.43
N ASP A 834 -2.80 51.45 -12.22
CA ASP A 834 -4.01 52.27 -12.32
C ASP A 834 -5.02 51.54 -13.21
N ALA A 835 -6.20 51.24 -12.67
CA ALA A 835 -7.20 50.43 -13.34
C ALA A 835 -7.90 51.14 -14.51
N GLN A 836 -7.69 52.45 -14.68
CA GLN A 836 -8.32 53.27 -15.71
C GLN A 836 -7.37 53.59 -16.87
N THR A 837 -6.07 53.71 -16.59
CA THR A 837 -5.04 54.08 -17.56
C THR A 837 -4.10 52.93 -17.90
N GLY A 838 -3.97 51.93 -17.02
CA GLY A 838 -3.01 50.83 -17.15
C GLY A 838 -1.57 51.22 -16.83
N ALA A 839 -1.34 52.42 -16.29
CA ALA A 839 -0.02 52.87 -15.86
C ALA A 839 0.38 52.17 -14.54
N VAL A 840 1.68 51.86 -14.38
CA VAL A 840 2.22 51.39 -13.09
C VAL A 840 2.19 52.56 -12.10
N ILE A 841 1.49 52.41 -10.97
CA ILE A 841 1.45 53.39 -9.88
C ILE A 841 2.68 53.19 -8.98
N VAL A 842 2.89 51.96 -8.50
CA VAL A 842 3.98 51.61 -7.58
C VAL A 842 4.50 50.19 -7.89
N GLY A 843 5.80 49.99 -7.77
CA GLY A 843 6.49 48.72 -8.01
C GLY A 843 7.58 48.82 -9.08
N PRO A 844 8.30 47.71 -9.37
CA PRO A 844 8.10 46.37 -8.82
C PRO A 844 8.51 46.25 -7.34
N PHE A 845 7.66 45.65 -6.52
CA PHE A 845 8.01 45.26 -5.15
C PHE A 845 8.92 44.05 -5.22
N LYS A 846 10.17 44.22 -4.77
CA LYS A 846 11.19 43.18 -4.79
C LYS A 846 11.45 42.68 -3.37
N GLY A 847 11.31 41.38 -3.17
CA GLY A 847 11.64 40.74 -1.89
C GLY A 847 11.39 39.24 -1.87
N HIS A 848 10.43 38.74 -2.65
CA HIS A 848 10.33 37.30 -2.92
C HIS A 848 11.55 36.81 -3.70
N THR A 849 12.00 35.58 -3.40
CA THR A 849 13.16 34.97 -4.07
C THR A 849 12.77 34.01 -5.18
N ASP A 850 11.48 33.72 -5.34
CA ASP A 850 10.92 32.86 -6.38
C ASP A 850 9.54 33.40 -6.83
N TYR A 851 8.83 32.68 -7.71
CA TYR A 851 7.61 33.10 -8.37
C TYR A 851 6.52 33.52 -7.40
N VAL A 852 5.85 34.64 -7.67
CA VAL A 852 4.67 35.08 -6.92
C VAL A 852 3.43 34.38 -7.50
N THR A 853 2.72 33.66 -6.65
CA THR A 853 1.62 32.76 -7.04
C THR A 853 0.25 33.36 -6.80
N SER A 854 0.11 34.21 -5.76
CA SER A 854 -1.16 34.82 -5.35
C SER A 854 -0.93 36.22 -4.79
N VAL A 855 -1.82 37.16 -5.10
CA VAL A 855 -1.84 38.53 -4.56
C VAL A 855 -3.26 38.96 -4.22
N VAL A 856 -3.45 39.61 -3.06
CA VAL A 856 -4.75 40.17 -2.67
C VAL A 856 -4.59 41.48 -1.88
N PHE A 857 -5.57 42.38 -2.00
CA PHE A 857 -5.61 43.61 -1.19
C PHE A 857 -6.22 43.38 0.18
N SER A 858 -5.76 44.13 1.18
CA SER A 858 -6.47 44.26 2.45
C SER A 858 -7.83 44.95 2.25
N PRO A 859 -8.83 44.70 3.11
CA PRO A 859 -10.16 45.30 2.98
C PRO A 859 -10.17 46.83 3.01
N ASP A 860 -9.18 47.45 3.65
CA ASP A 860 -8.97 48.91 3.68
C ASP A 860 -8.18 49.46 2.48
N GLY A 861 -7.65 48.58 1.61
CA GLY A 861 -6.86 48.92 0.44
C GLY A 861 -5.44 49.43 0.72
N GLN A 862 -4.99 49.44 1.97
CA GLN A 862 -3.67 49.99 2.36
C GLN A 862 -2.53 49.00 2.21
N CYS A 863 -2.82 47.70 2.23
CA CYS A 863 -1.83 46.63 2.16
C CYS A 863 -2.15 45.63 1.03
N ILE A 864 -1.11 44.93 0.56
CA ILE A 864 -1.22 43.76 -0.32
C ILE A 864 -0.56 42.58 0.39
N ALA A 865 -1.24 41.43 0.43
CA ALA A 865 -0.62 40.16 0.79
C ALA A 865 -0.22 39.41 -0.48
N SER A 866 0.95 38.76 -0.47
CA SER A 866 1.43 37.91 -1.56
C SER A 866 1.96 36.58 -1.05
N GLY A 867 1.60 35.50 -1.75
CA GLY A 867 2.18 34.16 -1.57
C GLY A 867 3.17 33.84 -2.69
N SER A 868 4.18 33.00 -2.40
CA SER A 868 5.21 32.64 -3.35
C SER A 868 5.67 31.19 -3.24
N ARG A 869 6.32 30.74 -4.33
CA ARG A 869 7.10 29.51 -4.42
C ARG A 869 8.32 29.50 -3.48
N ASP A 870 8.70 30.64 -2.91
CA ASP A 870 9.74 30.72 -1.87
C ASP A 870 9.25 30.29 -0.46
N ASN A 871 8.07 29.70 -0.38
CA ASN A 871 7.41 29.22 0.84
C ASN A 871 6.98 30.32 1.83
N SER A 872 7.08 31.60 1.45
CA SER A 872 6.73 32.73 2.32
C SER A 872 5.44 33.44 1.92
N VAL A 873 4.77 34.01 2.91
CA VAL A 873 3.74 35.04 2.71
C VAL A 873 4.31 36.39 3.11
N ARG A 874 4.05 37.43 2.30
CA ARG A 874 4.55 38.80 2.56
C ARG A 874 3.43 39.81 2.49
N VAL A 875 3.50 40.82 3.36
CA VAL A 875 2.55 41.93 3.41
C VAL A 875 3.26 43.23 3.07
N TRP A 876 2.76 43.94 2.06
CA TRP A 876 3.35 45.15 1.49
C TRP A 876 2.43 46.34 1.72
N ASN A 877 3.00 47.49 2.07
CA ASN A 877 2.26 48.74 2.04
C ASN A 877 2.11 49.20 0.58
N VAL A 878 0.87 49.48 0.16
CA VAL A 878 0.55 49.73 -1.26
C VAL A 878 1.22 50.99 -1.81
N ASP A 879 1.33 52.05 -1.00
CA ASP A 879 1.84 53.35 -1.46
C ASP A 879 3.38 53.38 -1.50
N THR A 880 4.04 52.65 -0.60
CA THR A 880 5.52 52.66 -0.47
C THR A 880 6.21 51.45 -1.10
N GLY A 881 5.50 50.32 -1.24
CA GLY A 881 6.08 49.05 -1.68
C GLY A 881 7.02 48.39 -0.67
N VAL A 882 7.01 48.85 0.59
CA VAL A 882 7.83 48.30 1.67
C VAL A 882 7.05 47.24 2.45
N LEU A 883 7.75 46.24 2.97
CA LEU A 883 7.15 45.21 3.83
C LEU A 883 6.64 45.82 5.14
N VAL A 884 5.39 45.52 5.48
CA VAL A 884 4.72 45.97 6.72
C VAL A 884 5.20 45.17 7.93
N ALA A 885 5.52 43.89 7.70
CA ALA A 885 6.00 42.96 8.70
C ALA A 885 7.12 42.08 8.12
N ARG A 886 7.75 41.27 8.97
CA ARG A 886 8.70 40.24 8.50
C ARG A 886 7.96 39.24 7.60
N PRO A 887 8.64 38.56 6.66
CA PRO A 887 8.05 37.45 5.94
C PRO A 887 7.43 36.44 6.91
N PHE A 888 6.23 35.96 6.58
CA PHE A 888 5.53 34.97 7.39
C PHE A 888 6.07 33.60 7.00
N ASP A 889 7.12 33.21 7.71
CA ASP A 889 7.83 31.95 7.48
C ASP A 889 7.14 30.82 8.25
N GLY A 890 6.88 29.71 7.57
CA GLY A 890 6.36 28.52 8.24
C GLY A 890 5.91 27.41 7.30
N HIS A 891 5.43 27.73 6.10
CA HIS A 891 5.19 26.71 5.08
C HIS A 891 6.51 26.06 4.66
N ILE A 892 6.46 24.78 4.34
CA ILE A 892 7.64 24.00 3.90
C ILE A 892 7.65 23.76 2.38
N ASP A 893 6.60 24.18 1.69
CA ASP A 893 6.44 24.10 0.24
C ASP A 893 5.66 25.32 -0.29
N TRP A 894 5.36 25.34 -1.59
CA TRP A 894 4.87 26.53 -2.29
C TRP A 894 3.57 27.04 -1.69
N VAL A 895 3.43 28.35 -1.53
CA VAL A 895 2.15 28.96 -1.17
C VAL A 895 1.35 29.15 -2.46
N ASN A 896 0.18 28.53 -2.61
CA ASN A 896 -0.63 28.64 -3.83
C ASN A 896 -1.62 29.81 -3.79
N SER A 897 -2.19 30.08 -2.62
CA SER A 897 -3.25 31.07 -2.45
C SER A 897 -3.17 31.73 -1.09
N VAL A 898 -3.49 33.02 -1.05
CA VAL A 898 -3.60 33.83 0.17
C VAL A 898 -4.94 34.57 0.17
N SER A 899 -5.49 34.87 1.34
CA SER A 899 -6.73 35.64 1.48
C SER A 899 -6.76 36.43 2.79
N PHE A 900 -7.28 37.67 2.77
CA PHE A 900 -7.53 38.45 3.98
C PHE A 900 -8.91 38.13 4.56
N SER A 901 -9.02 38.14 5.89
CA SER A 901 -10.32 38.18 6.55
C SER A 901 -11.02 39.52 6.27
N PRO A 902 -12.36 39.58 6.23
CA PRO A 902 -13.10 40.81 5.94
C PRO A 902 -12.83 41.96 6.91
N ASN A 903 -12.43 41.64 8.15
CA ASN A 903 -12.03 42.62 9.16
C ASN A 903 -10.55 43.05 9.08
N GLY A 904 -9.76 42.46 8.16
CA GLY A 904 -8.35 42.75 7.94
C GLY A 904 -7.39 42.23 9.03
N GLN A 905 -7.89 41.54 10.06
CA GLN A 905 -7.08 41.08 11.19
C GLN A 905 -6.28 39.82 10.89
N TYR A 906 -6.77 38.97 9.99
CA TYR A 906 -6.17 37.67 9.71
C TYR A 906 -5.83 37.53 8.23
N ILE A 907 -4.75 36.81 7.94
CA ILE A 907 -4.42 36.31 6.61
C ILE A 907 -4.47 34.79 6.68
N VAL A 908 -5.07 34.16 5.68
CA VAL A 908 -5.02 32.71 5.52
C VAL A 908 -4.20 32.38 4.28
N SER A 909 -3.36 31.36 4.37
CA SER A 909 -2.56 30.83 3.27
C SER A 909 -2.77 29.34 3.07
N ALA A 910 -2.76 28.92 1.81
CA ALA A 910 -2.85 27.53 1.36
C ALA A 910 -1.58 27.14 0.60
N SER A 911 -1.08 25.93 0.81
CA SER A 911 0.21 25.48 0.30
C SER A 911 0.21 24.05 -0.24
N ASP A 912 1.20 23.75 -1.09
CA ASP A 912 1.56 22.39 -1.52
C ASP A 912 2.07 21.52 -0.35
N ASP A 913 2.35 22.11 0.82
CA ASP A 913 2.64 21.34 2.05
C ASP A 913 1.39 20.69 2.69
N ARG A 914 0.26 20.72 1.98
CA ARG A 914 -1.05 20.16 2.39
C ARG A 914 -1.68 20.85 3.60
N SER A 915 -1.14 22.01 4.00
CA SER A 915 -1.63 22.75 5.16
C SER A 915 -2.29 24.09 4.80
N ILE A 916 -3.22 24.49 5.66
CA ILE A 916 -3.76 25.84 5.73
C ILE A 916 -3.21 26.50 6.98
N ARG A 917 -2.74 27.75 6.86
CA ARG A 917 -2.23 28.53 8.00
C ARG A 917 -2.99 29.82 8.16
N VAL A 918 -3.25 30.19 9.42
CA VAL A 918 -3.92 31.43 9.81
C VAL A 918 -2.92 32.32 10.53
N TRP A 919 -2.66 33.49 9.97
CA TRP A 919 -1.69 34.47 10.45
C TRP A 919 -2.40 35.71 10.97
N ASP A 920 -1.81 36.32 11.98
CA ASP A 920 -2.13 37.69 12.36
C ASP A 920 -1.58 38.64 11.29
N ALA A 921 -2.45 39.45 10.69
CA ALA A 921 -2.09 40.30 9.56
C ALA A 921 -1.07 41.40 9.92
N GLN A 922 -1.01 41.81 11.18
CA GLN A 922 -0.15 42.90 11.63
C GLN A 922 1.23 42.41 12.09
N THR A 923 1.27 41.30 12.83
CA THR A 923 2.48 40.78 13.46
C THR A 923 3.14 39.66 12.66
N GLY A 924 2.37 38.95 11.83
CA GLY A 924 2.83 37.74 11.16
C GLY A 924 2.91 36.51 12.05
N ALA A 925 2.38 36.59 13.27
CA ALA A 925 2.33 35.46 14.17
C ALA A 925 1.29 34.45 13.70
N LEU A 926 1.61 33.15 13.81
CA LEU A 926 0.66 32.08 13.54
C LEU A 926 -0.37 32.02 14.68
N ILE A 927 -1.66 32.19 14.37
CA ILE A 927 -2.76 32.30 15.35
C ILE A 927 -3.20 30.92 15.87
N ALA A 928 -3.17 29.92 15.01
CA ALA A 928 -3.55 28.55 15.31
C ALA A 928 -2.57 27.57 14.67
N ARG A 929 -2.55 26.33 15.15
CA ARG A 929 -1.74 25.27 14.51
C ARG A 929 -2.08 25.17 13.01
N PRO A 930 -1.14 24.77 12.14
CA PRO A 930 -1.45 24.50 10.73
C PRO A 930 -2.55 23.44 10.63
N PHE A 931 -3.55 23.69 9.81
CA PHE A 931 -4.65 22.75 9.55
C PHE A 931 -4.24 21.85 8.38
N GLY A 932 -3.74 20.65 8.69
CA GLY A 932 -3.23 19.65 7.74
C GLY A 932 -4.26 18.57 7.38
N GLU A 933 -5.53 18.91 7.38
CA GLU A 933 -6.60 17.92 7.19
C GLU A 933 -6.73 17.47 5.73
N HIS A 934 -6.12 18.19 4.79
CA HIS A 934 -6.19 17.89 3.35
C HIS A 934 -5.21 16.76 3.00
N SER A 935 -5.68 15.79 2.23
CA SER A 935 -4.83 14.67 1.76
C SER A 935 -3.95 15.04 0.56
N ALA A 936 -4.20 16.20 -0.05
CA ALA A 936 -3.51 16.67 -1.24
C ALA A 936 -3.10 18.15 -1.10
N PHE A 937 -2.51 18.69 -2.16
CA PHE A 937 -2.08 20.08 -2.25
C PHE A 937 -3.26 21.05 -2.17
N VAL A 938 -3.17 22.06 -1.31
CA VAL A 938 -4.24 23.06 -1.17
C VAL A 938 -4.01 24.15 -2.22
N LYS A 939 -4.86 24.19 -3.25
CA LYS A 939 -4.73 25.09 -4.40
C LYS A 939 -5.44 26.43 -4.23
N SER A 940 -6.54 26.48 -3.48
CA SER A 940 -7.30 27.71 -3.25
C SER A 940 -7.78 27.84 -1.81
N VAL A 941 -7.85 29.08 -1.32
CA VAL A 941 -8.44 29.44 -0.04
C VAL A 941 -9.18 30.77 -0.18
N ALA A 942 -10.34 30.91 0.47
CA ALA A 942 -11.15 32.12 0.41
C ALA A 942 -11.99 32.31 1.68
N PHE A 943 -12.18 33.56 2.11
CA PHE A 943 -13.12 33.89 3.18
C PHE A 943 -14.48 34.24 2.59
N SER A 944 -15.55 33.91 3.30
CA SER A 944 -16.85 34.57 3.09
C SER A 944 -16.78 36.03 3.54
N LEU A 945 -17.58 36.91 2.92
CA LEU A 945 -17.60 38.34 3.28
C LEU A 945 -18.06 38.60 4.72
N ASP A 946 -18.83 37.69 5.32
CA ASP A 946 -19.22 37.76 6.73
C ASP A 946 -18.09 37.38 7.71
N GLY A 947 -17.00 36.78 7.21
CA GLY A 947 -15.83 36.37 7.99
C GLY A 947 -16.04 35.11 8.85
N HIS A 948 -17.20 34.45 8.76
CA HIS A 948 -17.53 33.28 9.57
C HIS A 948 -17.15 31.95 8.91
N ARG A 949 -17.00 31.92 7.58
CA ARG A 949 -16.71 30.70 6.81
C ARG A 949 -15.36 30.84 6.11
N LEU A 950 -14.59 29.76 6.15
CA LEU A 950 -13.36 29.61 5.39
C LEU A 950 -13.56 28.50 4.36
N LEU A 951 -13.33 28.82 3.10
CA LEU A 951 -13.29 27.85 2.01
C LEU A 951 -11.86 27.42 1.75
N SER A 952 -11.65 26.12 1.58
CA SER A 952 -10.39 25.57 1.10
C SER A 952 -10.60 24.48 0.05
N ALA A 953 -9.78 24.45 -0.99
CA ALA A 953 -9.87 23.47 -2.06
C ALA A 953 -8.54 22.75 -2.28
N SER A 954 -8.61 21.42 -2.36
CA SER A 954 -7.46 20.51 -2.43
C SER A 954 -7.81 19.24 -3.19
N GLY A 955 -6.96 18.84 -4.13
CA GLY A 955 -7.21 17.67 -4.98
C GLY A 955 -8.58 17.78 -5.66
N THR A 956 -9.48 16.84 -5.37
CA THR A 956 -10.87 16.83 -5.88
C THR A 956 -11.89 17.39 -4.88
N THR A 957 -11.45 17.84 -3.71
CA THR A 957 -12.34 18.21 -2.59
C THR A 957 -12.34 19.71 -2.29
N ILE A 958 -13.50 20.21 -1.88
CA ILE A 958 -13.71 21.56 -1.36
C ILE A 958 -14.30 21.44 0.04
N ARG A 959 -13.78 22.24 0.97
CA ARG A 959 -14.24 22.26 2.37
C ARG A 959 -14.68 23.65 2.76
N VAL A 960 -15.67 23.68 3.63
CA VAL A 960 -16.15 24.90 4.28
C VAL A 960 -16.09 24.69 5.77
N ASP A 961 -15.29 25.53 6.42
CA ASP A 961 -15.01 25.46 7.84
C ASP A 961 -15.61 26.67 8.55
N ASN A 962 -16.13 26.46 9.76
CA ASN A 962 -16.53 27.56 10.64
C ASN A 962 -15.27 28.19 11.23
N PHE A 963 -14.86 29.35 10.70
CA PHE A 963 -13.62 30.01 11.08
C PHE A 963 -13.54 30.30 12.58
N THR A 964 -14.67 30.68 13.21
CA THR A 964 -14.70 31.03 14.63
C THR A 964 -14.45 29.81 15.52
N GLN A 965 -15.04 28.67 15.17
CA GLN A 965 -14.79 27.40 15.88
C GLN A 965 -13.39 26.85 15.60
N MET A 966 -12.88 27.07 14.38
CA MET A 966 -11.57 26.63 13.93
C MET A 966 -10.43 27.29 14.73
N ILE A 967 -10.58 28.56 15.13
CA ILE A 967 -9.58 29.30 15.94
C ILE A 967 -9.88 29.30 17.45
N ALA A 968 -11.01 28.76 17.89
CA ALA A 968 -11.37 28.71 19.31
C ALA A 968 -10.55 27.64 20.05
N SER A 969 -9.67 28.07 20.98
CA SER A 969 -8.97 27.15 21.89
C SER A 969 -9.89 26.72 23.04
N PRO A 970 -9.92 25.43 23.46
CA PRO A 970 -10.55 25.06 24.72
C PRO A 970 -9.75 25.69 25.87
N LYS A 971 -10.45 26.39 26.79
CA LYS A 971 -9.84 26.95 27.99
C LYS A 971 -9.14 25.84 28.78
N PRO A 972 -7.94 26.06 29.33
CA PRO A 972 -7.37 25.14 30.31
C PRO A 972 -8.24 25.19 31.57
N GLN A 973 -9.07 24.17 31.81
CA GLN A 973 -9.62 23.98 33.15
C GLN A 973 -8.51 23.41 34.02
N GLY A 974 -8.16 24.19 35.05
CA GLY A 974 -7.02 23.94 35.91
C GLY A 974 -7.19 22.72 36.82
N ILE A 975 -6.04 22.22 37.28
CA ILE A 975 -5.75 21.46 38.49
C ILE A 975 -6.78 20.38 38.88
N PRO A 976 -6.41 19.08 38.88
CA PRO A 976 -7.32 18.03 39.34
C PRO A 976 -7.67 18.25 40.81
N SER A 977 -8.93 18.62 41.09
CA SER A 977 -9.48 18.54 42.44
C SER A 977 -9.75 17.07 42.76
N THR A 978 -9.02 16.55 43.74
CA THR A 978 -9.30 15.26 44.36
C THR A 978 -10.65 15.33 45.08
N SER A 979 -11.72 14.85 44.45
CA SER A 979 -12.91 14.39 45.16
C SER A 979 -13.65 13.36 44.33
N SER A 980 -13.68 12.14 44.85
CA SER A 980 -14.51 11.03 44.42
C SER A 980 -15.99 11.39 44.53
N ASP A 981 -16.69 11.47 43.41
CA ASP A 981 -18.12 11.18 43.37
C ASP A 981 -18.48 10.55 42.01
N ARG A 982 -18.65 9.22 42.06
CA ARG A 982 -19.21 8.39 40.98
C ARG A 982 -20.73 8.54 41.01
N ASN A 983 -21.27 9.37 40.12
CA ASN A 983 -22.57 9.21 39.44
C ASN A 983 -22.98 10.55 38.83
N SER A 984 -22.58 10.82 37.60
CA SER A 984 -23.29 11.75 36.73
C SER A 984 -23.19 11.29 35.28
N SER A 985 -24.30 11.45 34.58
CA SER A 985 -24.51 11.21 33.15
C SER A 985 -23.33 11.61 32.27
N TYR A 986 -23.05 10.74 31.29
CA TYR A 986 -22.21 10.98 30.11
C TYR A 986 -22.26 12.44 29.64
N ASN A 987 -21.09 13.10 29.56
CA ASN A 987 -20.92 14.35 28.82
C ASN A 987 -20.00 14.04 27.63
N ASP A 988 -20.60 14.05 26.45
CA ASP A 988 -20.12 13.62 25.13
C ASP A 988 -19.01 14.51 24.50
N ALA A 989 -18.33 15.34 25.29
CA ALA A 989 -17.54 16.46 24.74
C ALA A 989 -16.08 16.57 25.22
N ASP A 990 -15.63 15.76 26.18
CA ASP A 990 -14.36 16.03 26.88
C ASP A 990 -13.27 14.93 26.80
N ASP A 991 -13.49 13.78 26.12
CA ASP A 991 -12.52 12.67 26.15
C ASP A 991 -12.08 12.06 24.79
N GLY A 992 -12.29 12.71 23.64
CA GLY A 992 -11.72 12.15 22.40
C GLY A 992 -11.63 13.03 21.16
N PHE A 993 -12.71 13.06 20.37
CA PHE A 993 -12.70 13.66 19.03
C PHE A 993 -13.15 15.13 19.05
N ALA A 994 -12.19 16.04 19.00
CA ALA A 994 -12.39 17.48 19.12
C ALA A 994 -11.57 18.24 18.07
N ASN A 995 -11.68 19.58 18.05
CA ASN A 995 -10.94 20.43 17.10
C ASN A 995 -9.41 20.32 17.22
N ASP A 996 -8.89 19.79 18.34
CA ASP A 996 -7.47 19.53 18.57
C ASP A 996 -7.03 18.09 18.25
N SER A 997 -7.94 17.21 17.80
CA SER A 997 -7.61 15.86 17.31
C SER A 997 -6.72 15.91 16.07
N ARG A 998 -6.05 14.79 15.75
CA ARG A 998 -5.09 14.67 14.64
C ARG A 998 -5.32 13.40 13.85
N LEU A 999 -5.38 13.51 12.52
CA LEU A 999 -5.45 12.37 11.62
C LEU A 999 -4.04 12.08 11.11
N GLU A 1000 -3.38 11.08 11.69
CA GLU A 1000 -2.00 10.71 11.39
C GLU A 1000 -1.98 9.28 10.84
N HIS A 1001 -1.60 9.09 9.58
CA HIS A 1001 -1.54 7.76 8.93
C HIS A 1001 -2.85 6.95 9.02
N GLY A 1002 -3.99 7.65 8.96
CA GLY A 1002 -5.32 7.07 9.12
C GLY A 1002 -5.79 6.93 10.58
N TRP A 1003 -4.93 7.14 11.57
CA TRP A 1003 -5.31 7.12 12.98
C TRP A 1003 -5.85 8.46 13.44
N MET A 1004 -7.08 8.46 13.94
CA MET A 1004 -7.63 9.58 14.67
C MET A 1004 -7.10 9.56 16.10
N ARG A 1005 -6.32 10.57 16.46
CA ARG A 1005 -5.73 10.73 17.79
C ARG A 1005 -6.29 11.93 18.50
N ASN A 1006 -6.45 11.84 19.82
CA ASN A 1006 -6.78 13.00 20.64
C ASN A 1006 -5.54 13.89 20.87
N ARG A 1007 -5.69 14.96 21.66
CA ARG A 1007 -4.62 15.90 21.99
C ARG A 1007 -3.38 15.24 22.61
N ASP A 1008 -3.59 14.21 23.42
CA ASP A 1008 -2.54 13.49 24.15
C ASP A 1008 -1.88 12.37 23.32
N GLY A 1009 -2.34 12.19 22.08
CA GLY A 1009 -1.81 11.18 21.15
C GLY A 1009 -2.47 9.79 21.28
N ALA A 1010 -3.47 9.64 22.14
CA ALA A 1010 -4.20 8.39 22.31
C ALA A 1010 -5.01 8.02 21.06
N LEU A 1011 -5.01 6.75 20.68
CA LEU A 1011 -5.77 6.23 19.54
C LEU A 1011 -7.27 6.23 19.84
N LEU A 1012 -8.06 6.90 19.01
CA LEU A 1012 -9.53 6.91 19.13
C LEU A 1012 -10.15 5.89 18.20
N PHE A 1013 -9.91 6.05 16.89
CA PHE A 1013 -10.38 5.14 15.86
C PHE A 1013 -9.52 5.28 14.60
N TRP A 1014 -9.54 4.26 13.74
CA TRP A 1014 -8.87 4.29 12.45
C TRP A 1014 -9.86 4.60 11.32
N VAL A 1015 -9.46 5.47 10.40
CA VAL A 1015 -10.26 5.94 9.26
C VAL A 1015 -9.70 5.37 7.95
N PRO A 1016 -10.51 4.61 7.19
CA PRO A 1016 -10.11 4.08 5.91
C PRO A 1016 -9.84 5.20 4.87
N PRO A 1017 -8.83 5.05 3.98
CA PRO A 1017 -8.41 6.07 3.00
C PRO A 1017 -9.49 6.92 2.32
N GLU A 1018 -10.53 6.33 1.71
CA GLU A 1018 -11.61 7.08 1.02
C GLU A 1018 -12.38 8.02 1.94
N HIS A 1019 -12.56 7.63 3.21
CA HIS A 1019 -13.28 8.45 4.17
C HIS A 1019 -12.42 9.58 4.74
N ARG A 1020 -11.08 9.54 4.60
CA ARG A 1020 -10.17 10.52 5.24
C ARG A 1020 -10.38 11.94 4.73
N ALA A 1021 -10.49 12.11 3.42
CA ALA A 1021 -10.68 13.42 2.82
C ALA A 1021 -12.09 13.99 3.11
N GLU A 1022 -13.05 13.08 3.27
CA GLU A 1022 -14.50 13.34 3.35
C GLU A 1022 -15.06 13.36 4.78
N LEU A 1023 -14.21 13.10 5.78
CA LEU A 1023 -14.59 13.03 7.18
C LEU A 1023 -15.04 14.41 7.69
N TYR A 1024 -16.20 14.45 8.35
CA TYR A 1024 -16.64 15.65 9.05
C TYR A 1024 -15.83 15.86 10.34
N TRP A 1025 -15.18 17.01 10.43
CA TRP A 1025 -14.60 17.51 11.67
C TRP A 1025 -15.63 18.33 12.45
N PRO A 1026 -15.48 18.52 13.78
CA PRO A 1026 -16.47 19.23 14.57
C PRO A 1026 -16.71 20.68 14.12
N HIS A 1027 -15.70 21.36 13.57
CA HIS A 1027 -15.79 22.72 13.01
C HIS A 1027 -16.21 22.77 11.53
N ARG A 1028 -16.39 21.62 10.88
CA ARG A 1028 -16.62 21.54 9.44
C ARG A 1028 -18.10 21.66 9.11
N ILE A 1029 -18.42 22.59 8.23
CA ILE A 1029 -19.80 22.89 7.79
C ILE A 1029 -20.17 22.02 6.58
N ALA A 1030 -19.27 21.91 5.60
CA ALA A 1030 -19.51 21.17 4.36
C ALA A 1030 -18.24 20.58 3.73
N VAL A 1031 -18.39 19.46 3.02
CA VAL A 1031 -17.38 18.85 2.13
C VAL A 1031 -18.04 18.52 0.80
N MET A 1032 -17.41 18.91 -0.31
CA MET A 1032 -17.95 18.81 -1.66
C MET A 1032 -16.88 18.24 -2.61
N PRO A 1033 -17.24 17.48 -3.65
CA PRO A 1033 -18.59 17.09 -4.08
C PRO A 1033 -19.01 15.68 -3.64
N THR A 1034 -18.12 14.92 -2.99
CA THR A 1034 -18.31 13.50 -2.73
C THR A 1034 -19.06 13.20 -1.44
N ARG A 1035 -19.50 11.95 -1.30
CA ARG A 1035 -20.45 11.40 -0.32
C ARG A 1035 -19.91 11.51 1.12
N SER A 1036 -20.02 12.70 1.69
CA SER A 1036 -19.39 13.04 2.96
C SER A 1036 -19.66 12.05 4.11
N THR A 1037 -18.59 11.72 4.84
CA THR A 1037 -18.65 10.73 5.92
C THR A 1037 -18.94 11.41 7.25
N ARG A 1038 -20.13 11.17 7.80
CA ARG A 1038 -20.55 11.67 9.12
C ARG A 1038 -20.61 10.53 10.12
N LEU A 1039 -19.97 10.72 11.26
CA LEU A 1039 -19.88 9.73 12.33
C LEU A 1039 -20.91 9.99 13.43
N ASP A 1040 -21.44 8.92 14.02
CA ASP A 1040 -22.17 8.93 15.28
C ASP A 1040 -21.27 8.49 16.42
N MET A 1041 -21.08 9.36 17.40
CA MET A 1041 -20.22 9.11 18.55
C MET A 1041 -21.02 8.85 19.84
N GLU A 1042 -22.34 9.01 19.84
CA GLU A 1042 -23.20 9.06 21.06
C GLU A 1042 -23.07 7.83 21.98
N HIS A 1043 -22.74 6.66 21.41
CA HIS A 1043 -22.60 5.41 22.16
C HIS A 1043 -21.24 4.74 21.96
N PHE A 1044 -20.27 5.47 21.41
CA PHE A 1044 -18.96 4.93 21.09
C PHE A 1044 -18.12 4.73 22.35
N VAL A 1045 -17.71 3.48 22.63
CA VAL A 1045 -16.75 3.19 23.70
C VAL A 1045 -15.33 2.97 23.16
N HIS A 1046 -14.36 3.54 23.85
CA HIS A 1046 -12.93 3.37 23.57
C HIS A 1046 -12.11 3.52 24.87
N GLY A 1047 -10.78 3.48 24.78
CA GLY A 1047 -9.90 3.57 25.94
C GLY A 1047 -10.09 2.36 26.85
N GLU A 1048 -10.13 2.56 28.17
CA GLU A 1048 -10.28 1.47 29.15
C GLU A 1048 -11.63 0.75 29.10
N LYS A 1049 -12.64 1.36 28.45
CA LYS A 1049 -13.99 0.80 28.33
C LYS A 1049 -14.23 0.10 27.01
N TRP A 1050 -13.23 0.01 26.14
CA TRP A 1050 -13.36 -0.54 24.78
C TRP A 1050 -14.00 -1.94 24.79
N ALA A 1051 -13.67 -2.78 25.78
CA ALA A 1051 -14.20 -4.15 25.90
C ALA A 1051 -15.73 -4.19 26.05
N GLN A 1052 -16.38 -3.09 26.44
CA GLN A 1052 -17.84 -2.98 26.49
C GLN A 1052 -18.49 -2.88 25.10
N CYS A 1053 -17.69 -2.81 24.03
CA CYS A 1053 -18.19 -2.81 22.65
C CYS A 1053 -18.81 -4.15 22.26
N TYR A 1054 -18.47 -5.24 22.96
CA TYR A 1054 -18.94 -6.59 22.68
C TYR A 1054 -19.76 -7.13 23.85
N GLU A 1055 -20.96 -7.63 23.57
CA GLU A 1055 -21.85 -8.27 24.55
C GLU A 1055 -22.00 -9.77 24.23
N GLU A 1056 -21.58 -10.62 25.17
CA GLU A 1056 -21.86 -12.06 25.10
C GLU A 1056 -23.36 -12.31 25.25
N ARG A 1057 -23.93 -13.14 24.37
CA ARG A 1057 -25.33 -13.57 24.49
C ARG A 1057 -25.45 -14.45 25.75
N LEU A 1058 -26.23 -13.98 26.73
CA LEU A 1058 -26.62 -14.77 27.90
C LEU A 1058 -27.42 -16.03 27.52
#